data_AF-D6Z7A3-F1
#
_entry.id   AF-D6Z7A3-F1
#
_cell.length_a   1.000
_cell.length_b   1.000
_cell.length_c   1.000
_cell.angle_alpha   90.00
_cell.angle_beta   90.00
_cell.angle_gamma   90.00
#
_symmetry.space_group_name_H-M   'P 1'
#
loop_
_entity.id
_entity.type
_entity.pdbx_description
1 polymer ?
#
loop_
_entity_poly.entity_id
_entity_poly.type
_entity_poly.pdbx_seq_one_letter_code
_entity_poly.pdbx_strand_id
1 'polypeptide(L)'
;MSAPAPAPAPDHLDMAFRNRQSSTARRTKEEVAAFKAKQKADKKAEGQLRPGHKAFLVSLELRPKNLVPAEIVSVLSFFVLASVKAPLWAVIAVPAVLGLLLILRVRGKSLTTRIGTLTSYLWRKMAKPNKKLGPDHIPHAFDVSGEGGALFGFRWDDDLLISVLHITPRPYEATTLTPRDIQTDDIVSLDTLAASLNQYKDIVLDGIDVISHGWRAPNNAPYTQVYESILGKLPAIAYRSVWVVLRLNPLHCTEAIEKRGGGPEGVLKTMMSATSRVAHRLRESGQRVNILSAAQMNTAIGRLSEGLRFDDMTESWKEIQGGQYRHFTTFQISPAAFSRAGLTQLWTVPSNLTTVTLRLRPVGGNIDVRDYVQLSGFVRYLTPKELTSPPLPTLSRLSGEQLKGFLASLPFGARSLEAPAPGITAATKRLRELRIQASGCGQLIGANQNGQAVTMALFGVATSSQQSTNVEIISEIQFAQQVVLRALCVGARVLVHTNRPQAWQGMVSVVNSRKALWLAGGQAAAERSSTSGREFNVMVFDGVDVQMHGSEITVIRVKPPGSEKTPEVDLALVQNPQSPGQVKVITEDKEFVLNMVNPREELRFYGQGRQSPPQQAVASGPGGSGLPPRPASARPAPGLPPGPGGPRPAMGPGPVPQRPPFGPPGGTGGVNRPTGPGPVGPRPAAPGSGGNRSPMPPQAPRPSGPAPGPMGPAPGQSPYGQPPQPGPRHTKP
;
A
#
# COMPACT_ATOMS: atom_id res chain seq x y z
N MET A 1 49.78 -58.97 58.23
CA MET A 1 49.09 -57.66 58.30
C MET A 1 49.32 -56.95 56.98
N SER A 2 48.37 -56.39 56.24
CA SER A 2 46.99 -56.75 55.88
C SER A 2 46.78 -56.12 54.50
N ALA A 3 46.04 -56.79 53.61
CA ALA A 3 45.81 -56.43 52.22
C ALA A 3 44.81 -55.24 52.06
N PRO A 4 44.70 -54.63 50.87
CA PRO A 4 44.05 -53.33 50.67
C PRO A 4 42.52 -53.43 50.43
N ALA A 5 41.78 -52.40 50.87
CA ALA A 5 40.32 -52.31 50.75
C ALA A 5 39.89 -51.32 49.63
N PRO A 6 38.70 -51.49 49.02
CA PRO A 6 38.37 -50.96 47.70
C PRO A 6 37.61 -49.62 47.74
N ALA A 7 37.63 -48.91 46.60
CA ALA A 7 36.95 -47.63 46.37
C ALA A 7 35.41 -47.77 46.20
N PRO A 8 34.62 -46.77 46.60
CA PRO A 8 33.15 -46.81 46.52
C PRO A 8 32.61 -46.58 45.09
N ALA A 9 31.48 -47.24 44.80
CA ALA A 9 30.81 -47.30 43.49
C ALA A 9 30.05 -46.01 43.12
N PRO A 10 29.85 -45.72 41.81
CA PRO A 10 29.14 -44.53 41.35
C PRO A 10 27.61 -44.69 41.31
N ASP A 11 26.96 -43.76 42.01
CA ASP A 11 25.70 -43.03 41.78
C ASP A 11 24.50 -43.62 41.01
N HIS A 12 23.39 -43.60 41.74
CA HIS A 12 21.98 -43.86 41.40
C HIS A 12 21.36 -43.02 40.24
N LEU A 13 22.13 -42.25 39.48
CA LEU A 13 21.61 -41.38 38.40
C LEU A 13 21.55 -42.07 37.03
N ASP A 14 22.29 -43.15 36.80
CA ASP A 14 22.32 -43.85 35.51
C ASP A 14 21.13 -44.81 35.28
N MET A 15 20.48 -45.30 36.34
CA MET A 15 19.29 -46.14 36.21
C MET A 15 18.03 -45.38 35.81
N ALA A 16 17.92 -44.10 36.19
CA ALA A 16 16.79 -43.24 35.82
C ALA A 16 16.83 -42.83 34.33
N PHE A 17 18.02 -42.76 33.74
CA PHE A 17 18.18 -42.44 32.32
C PHE A 17 17.93 -43.64 31.40
N ARG A 18 18.31 -44.86 31.80
CA ARG A 18 18.00 -46.09 31.02
C ARG A 18 16.52 -46.45 31.02
N ASN A 19 15.81 -46.24 32.13
CA ASN A 19 14.36 -46.51 32.18
C ASN A 19 13.50 -45.49 31.42
N ARG A 20 14.02 -44.31 31.06
CA ARG A 20 13.33 -43.35 30.19
C ARG A 20 13.49 -43.62 28.71
N GLN A 21 14.59 -44.25 28.28
CA GLN A 21 14.82 -44.57 26.87
C GLN A 21 14.12 -45.85 26.41
N SER A 22 13.81 -46.78 27.32
CA SER A 22 13.07 -48.01 27.00
C SER A 22 11.56 -47.82 26.84
N SER A 23 10.97 -46.70 27.29
CA SER A 23 9.52 -46.43 27.11
C SER A 23 9.15 -45.69 25.82
N THR A 24 10.13 -45.14 25.10
CA THR A 24 9.92 -44.38 23.85
C THR A 24 9.85 -45.21 22.57
N ALA A 25 9.90 -46.54 22.65
CA ALA A 25 9.96 -47.40 21.46
C ALA A 25 9.02 -48.62 21.53
N ARG A 26 7.72 -48.40 21.78
CA ARG A 26 6.66 -49.34 21.37
C ARG A 26 5.33 -48.60 21.30
N ARG A 27 5.14 -47.80 20.24
CA ARG A 27 3.78 -47.34 19.86
C ARG A 27 2.94 -48.59 19.64
N THR A 28 1.88 -48.75 20.43
CA THR A 28 0.95 -49.87 20.30
C THR A 28 0.33 -49.85 18.89
N LYS A 29 -0.01 -51.03 18.36
CA LYS A 29 -0.64 -51.18 17.04
C LYS A 29 -1.88 -50.27 16.89
N GLU A 30 -2.57 -50.01 17.99
CA GLU A 30 -3.76 -49.13 18.05
C GLU A 30 -3.42 -47.65 17.84
N GLU A 31 -2.33 -47.13 18.39
CA GLU A 31 -1.91 -45.74 18.15
C GLU A 31 -1.45 -45.53 16.71
N VAL A 32 -0.78 -46.52 16.13
CA VAL A 32 -0.38 -46.49 14.71
C VAL A 32 -1.62 -46.58 13.80
N ALA A 33 -2.63 -47.37 14.19
CA ALA A 33 -3.90 -47.45 13.49
C ALA A 33 -4.70 -46.15 13.60
N ALA A 34 -4.76 -45.53 14.78
CA ALA A 34 -5.42 -44.24 15.02
C ALA A 34 -4.73 -43.11 14.25
N PHE A 35 -3.39 -43.10 14.21
CA PHE A 35 -2.63 -42.13 13.43
C PHE A 35 -2.83 -42.32 11.92
N LYS A 36 -2.87 -43.57 11.43
CA LYS A 36 -3.18 -43.87 10.02
C LYS A 36 -4.64 -43.53 9.67
N ALA A 37 -5.58 -43.74 10.59
CA ALA A 37 -6.97 -43.37 10.42
C ALA A 37 -7.14 -41.84 10.36
N LYS A 38 -6.44 -41.11 11.24
CA LYS A 38 -6.37 -39.65 11.22
C LYS A 38 -5.71 -39.13 9.94
N GLN A 39 -4.60 -39.71 9.50
CA GLN A 39 -3.99 -39.36 8.21
C GLN A 39 -4.91 -39.65 7.02
N LYS A 40 -5.69 -40.73 7.07
CA LYS A 40 -6.63 -41.09 6.01
C LYS A 40 -7.85 -40.17 6.01
N ALA A 41 -8.31 -39.73 7.18
CA ALA A 41 -9.34 -38.71 7.33
C ALA A 41 -8.85 -37.33 6.85
N ASP A 42 -7.62 -36.94 7.21
CA ASP A 42 -6.98 -35.70 6.76
C ASP A 42 -6.71 -35.72 5.25
N LYS A 43 -6.28 -36.86 4.67
CA LYS A 43 -6.17 -37.03 3.21
C LYS A 43 -7.52 -37.02 2.50
N LYS A 44 -8.59 -37.51 3.14
CA LYS A 44 -9.95 -37.48 2.58
C LYS A 44 -10.54 -36.07 2.65
N ALA A 45 -10.24 -35.32 3.70
CA ALA A 45 -10.55 -33.90 3.83
C ALA A 45 -9.74 -33.05 2.83
N GLU A 46 -8.45 -33.32 2.64
CA GLU A 46 -7.61 -32.70 1.60
C GLU A 46 -8.06 -33.10 0.18
N GLY A 47 -8.53 -34.34 -0.02
CA GLY A 47 -9.08 -34.82 -1.29
C GLY A 47 -10.40 -34.15 -1.67
N GLN A 48 -11.24 -33.79 -0.70
CA GLN A 48 -12.44 -32.96 -0.91
C GLN A 48 -12.12 -31.48 -1.16
N LEU A 49 -10.92 -31.02 -0.81
CA LEU A 49 -10.45 -29.63 -1.02
C LEU A 49 -9.59 -29.44 -2.28
N ARG A 50 -9.38 -30.48 -3.10
CA ARG A 50 -8.79 -30.32 -4.43
C ARG A 50 -9.89 -29.97 -5.45
N PRO A 51 -9.96 -28.73 -5.97
CA PRO A 51 -10.78 -28.47 -7.14
C PRO A 51 -10.19 -29.27 -8.30
N GLY A 52 -10.95 -30.24 -8.79
CA GLY A 52 -10.63 -30.94 -10.03
C GLY A 52 -10.42 -29.94 -11.15
N HIS A 53 -9.30 -30.10 -11.88
CA HIS A 53 -8.82 -29.26 -12.98
C HIS A 53 -9.69 -29.34 -14.26
N LYS A 54 -11.03 -29.36 -14.13
CA LYS A 54 -11.95 -29.17 -15.25
C LYS A 54 -12.90 -28.05 -14.89
N ALA A 55 -12.62 -26.87 -15.45
CA ALA A 55 -13.49 -25.69 -15.34
C ALA A 55 -14.82 -25.99 -16.04
N PHE A 56 -15.73 -26.66 -15.35
CA PHE A 56 -17.11 -26.73 -15.81
C PHE A 56 -17.68 -25.31 -15.67
N LEU A 57 -17.92 -24.66 -16.81
CA LEU A 57 -18.40 -23.27 -16.88
C LEU A 57 -19.78 -23.08 -16.22
N VAL A 58 -20.47 -24.20 -15.93
CA VAL A 58 -21.86 -24.31 -15.49
C VAL A 58 -21.96 -25.29 -14.31
N SER A 59 -22.24 -24.83 -13.10
CA SER A 59 -22.50 -25.73 -11.97
C SER A 59 -23.98 -25.72 -11.57
N LEU A 60 -24.49 -26.90 -11.22
CA LEU A 60 -25.83 -27.07 -10.68
C LEU A 60 -25.71 -27.19 -9.16
N GLU A 61 -26.01 -26.14 -8.41
CA GLU A 61 -26.10 -26.18 -6.95
C GLU A 61 -27.52 -25.80 -6.52
N LEU A 62 -28.25 -26.78 -5.96
CA LEU A 62 -29.57 -26.60 -5.39
C LEU A 62 -29.45 -25.92 -4.03
N ARG A 63 -29.42 -24.58 -4.00
CA ARG A 63 -29.57 -23.81 -2.75
C ARG A 63 -31.05 -23.43 -2.55
N PRO A 64 -31.59 -23.54 -1.33
CA PRO A 64 -33.01 -23.27 -1.06
C PRO A 64 -33.44 -21.84 -1.46
N LYS A 65 -32.53 -20.86 -1.37
CA LYS A 65 -32.79 -19.45 -1.75
C LYS A 65 -33.11 -19.23 -3.24
N ASN A 66 -32.67 -20.11 -4.13
CA ASN A 66 -32.93 -20.01 -5.58
C ASN A 66 -34.00 -21.00 -6.05
N LEU A 67 -34.36 -21.98 -5.21
CA LEU A 67 -35.37 -22.97 -5.52
C LEU A 67 -36.78 -22.36 -5.50
N VAL A 68 -37.09 -21.58 -4.45
CA VAL A 68 -38.41 -20.94 -4.30
C VAL A 68 -38.72 -19.97 -5.46
N PRO A 69 -37.83 -19.06 -5.89
CA PRO A 69 -38.09 -18.22 -7.06
C PRO A 69 -38.21 -19.03 -8.36
N ALA A 70 -37.41 -20.09 -8.52
CA ALA A 70 -37.45 -20.94 -9.71
C ALA A 70 -38.78 -21.70 -9.81
N GLU A 71 -39.28 -22.21 -8.69
CA GLU A 71 -40.57 -22.87 -8.59
C GLU A 71 -41.72 -21.90 -8.89
N ILE A 72 -41.72 -20.72 -8.26
CA ILE A 72 -42.74 -19.69 -8.51
C ILE A 72 -42.78 -19.30 -9.99
N VAL A 73 -41.64 -19.01 -10.62
CA VAL A 73 -41.60 -18.60 -12.04
C VAL A 73 -42.03 -19.75 -12.96
N SER A 74 -41.66 -21.00 -12.63
CA SER A 74 -42.05 -22.18 -13.41
C SER A 74 -43.56 -22.40 -13.32
N VAL A 75 -44.14 -22.32 -12.11
CA VAL A 75 -45.59 -22.44 -11.90
C VAL A 75 -46.34 -21.30 -12.59
N LEU A 76 -45.88 -20.05 -12.45
CA LEU A 76 -46.53 -18.90 -13.07
C LEU A 76 -46.51 -18.98 -14.60
N SER A 77 -45.38 -19.36 -15.19
CA SER A 77 -45.25 -19.53 -16.64
C SER A 77 -46.10 -20.69 -17.17
N PHE A 78 -46.22 -21.78 -16.42
CA PHE A 78 -47.14 -22.88 -16.72
C PHE A 78 -48.59 -22.40 -16.77
N PHE A 79 -49.06 -21.68 -15.74
CA PHE A 79 -50.42 -21.15 -15.68
C PHE A 79 -50.73 -20.16 -16.81
N VAL A 80 -49.80 -19.25 -17.11
CA VAL A 80 -49.95 -18.28 -18.21
C VAL A 80 -50.05 -19.01 -19.55
N LEU A 81 -49.15 -19.95 -19.84
CA LEU A 81 -49.17 -20.69 -21.12
C LEU A 81 -50.40 -21.60 -21.27
N ALA A 82 -50.88 -22.19 -20.17
CA ALA A 82 -52.12 -22.96 -20.15
C ALA A 82 -53.35 -22.07 -20.44
N SER A 83 -53.38 -20.84 -19.89
CA SER A 83 -54.51 -19.91 -20.11
C SER A 83 -54.65 -19.43 -21.55
N VAL A 84 -53.54 -19.36 -22.30
CA VAL A 84 -53.51 -18.93 -23.71
C VAL A 84 -53.67 -20.13 -24.68
N LYS A 85 -53.96 -21.34 -24.17
CA LYS A 85 -54.09 -22.58 -24.96
C LYS A 85 -52.84 -22.86 -25.84
N ALA A 86 -51.65 -22.60 -25.32
CA ALA A 86 -50.40 -22.92 -25.99
C ALA A 86 -50.27 -24.45 -26.23
N PRO A 87 -49.51 -24.89 -27.24
CA PRO A 87 -49.30 -26.32 -27.50
C PRO A 87 -48.61 -27.00 -26.30
N LEU A 88 -48.99 -28.26 -26.03
CA LEU A 88 -48.56 -29.02 -24.84
C LEU A 88 -47.04 -29.06 -24.63
N TRP A 89 -46.26 -29.15 -25.71
CA TRP A 89 -44.81 -29.14 -25.61
C TRP A 89 -44.27 -27.81 -25.04
N ALA A 90 -44.90 -26.67 -25.37
CA ALA A 90 -44.49 -25.35 -24.89
C ALA A 90 -44.85 -25.16 -23.41
N VAL A 91 -46.02 -25.65 -23.00
CA VAL A 91 -46.50 -25.61 -21.61
C VAL A 91 -45.55 -26.37 -20.67
N ILE A 92 -44.86 -27.42 -21.16
CA ILE A 92 -43.90 -28.19 -20.36
C ILE A 92 -42.47 -27.66 -20.53
N ALA A 93 -42.03 -27.41 -21.77
CA ALA A 93 -40.64 -27.05 -22.05
C ALA A 93 -40.27 -25.66 -21.53
N VAL A 94 -41.16 -24.67 -21.64
CA VAL A 94 -40.85 -23.28 -21.24
C VAL A 94 -40.67 -23.14 -19.73
N PRO A 95 -41.56 -23.64 -18.87
CA PRO A 95 -41.34 -23.65 -17.41
C PRO A 95 -40.08 -24.41 -17.01
N ALA A 96 -39.83 -25.58 -17.61
CA ALA A 96 -38.64 -26.37 -17.32
C ALA A 96 -37.35 -25.62 -17.68
N VAL A 97 -37.31 -24.95 -18.85
CA VAL A 97 -36.17 -24.14 -19.28
C VAL A 97 -36.00 -22.89 -18.40
N LEU A 98 -37.09 -22.20 -18.03
CA LEU A 98 -37.04 -21.04 -17.14
C LEU A 98 -36.56 -21.43 -15.75
N GLY A 99 -37.12 -22.48 -15.15
CA GLY A 99 -36.68 -23.02 -13.87
C GLY A 99 -35.20 -23.42 -13.90
N LEU A 100 -34.78 -24.12 -14.96
CA LEU A 100 -33.39 -24.50 -15.17
C LEU A 100 -32.48 -23.27 -15.28
N LEU A 101 -32.83 -22.26 -16.08
CA LEU A 101 -32.05 -21.02 -16.23
C LEU A 101 -31.88 -20.25 -14.91
N LEU A 102 -32.86 -20.30 -14.02
CA LEU A 102 -32.80 -19.66 -12.70
C LEU A 102 -31.88 -20.42 -11.71
N ILE A 103 -31.77 -21.73 -11.88
CA ILE A 103 -30.92 -22.62 -11.07
C ILE A 103 -29.48 -22.68 -11.61
N LEU A 104 -29.30 -22.58 -12.93
CA LEU A 104 -27.99 -22.64 -13.59
C LEU A 104 -27.09 -21.48 -13.14
N ARG A 105 -25.92 -21.83 -12.58
CA ARG A 105 -24.85 -20.87 -12.29
C ARG A 105 -23.80 -20.93 -13.39
N VAL A 106 -23.66 -19.83 -14.13
CA VAL A 106 -22.55 -19.64 -15.07
C VAL A 106 -21.46 -18.84 -14.37
N ARG A 107 -20.25 -19.38 -14.25
CA ARG A 107 -19.12 -18.74 -13.54
C ARG A 107 -19.47 -18.29 -12.10
N GLY A 108 -20.24 -19.09 -11.36
CA GLY A 108 -20.51 -18.90 -9.93
C GLY A 108 -21.62 -17.90 -9.55
N LYS A 109 -22.24 -17.19 -10.51
CA LYS A 109 -23.43 -16.33 -10.28
C LYS A 109 -24.65 -16.92 -11.00
N SER A 110 -25.82 -16.88 -10.36
CA SER A 110 -27.09 -17.26 -11.01
C SER A 110 -27.52 -16.20 -12.01
N LEU A 111 -28.33 -16.59 -13.01
CA LEU A 111 -28.85 -15.66 -14.02
C LEU A 111 -29.71 -14.56 -13.39
N THR A 112 -30.49 -14.88 -12.34
CA THR A 112 -31.25 -13.92 -11.53
C THR A 112 -30.38 -12.83 -10.93
N THR A 113 -29.25 -13.23 -10.33
CA THR A 113 -28.31 -12.28 -9.73
C THR A 113 -27.74 -11.36 -10.80
N ARG A 114 -27.42 -11.88 -12.00
CA ARG A 114 -26.90 -11.05 -13.11
C ARG A 114 -27.93 -10.05 -13.61
N ILE A 115 -29.17 -10.48 -13.82
CA ILE A 115 -30.26 -9.59 -14.24
C ILE A 115 -30.53 -8.55 -13.15
N GLY A 116 -30.57 -8.94 -11.88
CA GLY A 116 -30.69 -8.02 -10.74
C GLY A 116 -29.55 -7.01 -10.66
N THR A 117 -28.29 -7.45 -10.85
CA THR A 117 -27.14 -6.55 -10.88
C THR A 117 -27.24 -5.58 -12.06
N LEU A 118 -27.59 -6.06 -13.26
CA LEU A 118 -27.74 -5.24 -14.46
C LEU A 118 -28.87 -4.21 -14.32
N THR A 119 -30.05 -4.64 -13.89
CA THR A 119 -31.20 -3.77 -13.67
C THR A 119 -30.91 -2.74 -12.59
N SER A 120 -30.32 -3.14 -11.45
CA SER A 120 -29.94 -2.20 -10.40
C SER A 120 -28.88 -1.19 -10.85
N TYR A 121 -27.92 -1.61 -11.68
CA TYR A 121 -26.92 -0.72 -12.27
C TYR A 121 -27.56 0.27 -13.25
N LEU A 122 -28.41 -0.20 -14.16
CA LEU A 122 -29.12 0.67 -15.11
C LEU A 122 -30.05 1.64 -14.37
N TRP A 123 -30.73 1.19 -13.32
CA TRP A 123 -31.52 2.05 -12.44
C TRP A 123 -30.67 3.09 -11.74
N ARG A 124 -29.50 2.74 -11.18
CA ARG A 124 -28.56 3.70 -10.58
C ARG A 124 -28.00 4.69 -11.60
N LYS A 125 -27.85 4.28 -12.86
CA LYS A 125 -27.37 5.12 -13.95
C LYS A 125 -28.45 6.08 -14.47
N MET A 126 -29.72 5.65 -14.48
CA MET A 126 -30.86 6.45 -14.94
C MET A 126 -31.42 7.35 -13.85
N ALA A 127 -31.46 6.89 -12.61
CA ALA A 127 -31.68 7.76 -11.46
C ALA A 127 -30.51 8.75 -11.40
N LYS A 128 -30.80 10.04 -11.19
CA LYS A 128 -29.78 11.10 -11.07
C LYS A 128 -28.63 10.62 -10.16
N PRO A 129 -27.36 10.97 -10.46
CA PRO A 129 -26.18 10.47 -9.76
C PRO A 129 -26.40 10.57 -8.24
N ASN A 130 -26.09 9.46 -7.59
CA ASN A 130 -26.60 9.06 -6.29
C ASN A 130 -26.26 10.11 -5.20
N LYS A 131 -27.17 11.07 -4.95
CA LYS A 131 -27.04 12.10 -3.90
C LYS A 131 -26.67 11.51 -2.52
N LYS A 132 -26.99 10.23 -2.28
CA LYS A 132 -26.72 9.47 -1.04
C LYS A 132 -25.24 9.20 -0.74
N LEU A 133 -24.33 9.41 -1.69
CA LEU A 133 -22.88 9.32 -1.46
C LEU A 133 -22.18 10.68 -1.39
N GLY A 134 -22.92 11.78 -1.60
CA GLY A 134 -22.37 13.13 -1.45
C GLY A 134 -21.91 13.40 -0.01
N PRO A 135 -21.04 14.40 0.21
CA PRO A 135 -20.52 14.74 1.54
C PRO A 135 -21.61 14.90 2.61
N ASP A 136 -22.77 15.44 2.22
CA ASP A 136 -23.90 15.71 3.11
C ASP A 136 -24.58 14.44 3.68
N HIS A 137 -24.32 13.26 3.08
CA HIS A 137 -24.91 11.97 3.49
C HIS A 137 -23.89 11.03 4.13
N ILE A 138 -22.66 11.51 4.34
CA ILE A 138 -21.62 10.79 5.06
C ILE A 138 -21.62 11.35 6.48
N PRO A 139 -22.10 10.61 7.50
CA PRO A 139 -22.18 11.13 8.84
C PRO A 139 -20.80 11.54 9.36
N HIS A 140 -20.76 12.65 10.08
CA HIS A 140 -19.52 13.19 10.64
C HIS A 140 -18.96 12.25 11.71
N ALA A 141 -17.65 12.07 11.68
CA ALA A 141 -16.96 11.48 12.81
C ALA A 141 -16.89 12.49 13.96
N PHE A 142 -16.92 12.00 15.20
CA PHE A 142 -16.85 12.80 16.42
C PHE A 142 -15.91 12.12 17.42
N ASP A 143 -15.32 12.91 18.31
CA ASP A 143 -14.40 12.42 19.32
C ASP A 143 -15.10 12.25 20.68
N VAL A 144 -14.73 11.19 21.38
CA VAL A 144 -15.14 10.93 22.76
C VAL A 144 -13.87 10.80 23.62
N SER A 145 -13.83 11.52 24.73
CA SER A 145 -12.72 11.44 25.67
C SER A 145 -12.79 10.17 26.49
N GLY A 146 -11.73 9.36 26.43
CA GLY A 146 -11.53 8.24 27.33
C GLY A 146 -10.79 8.65 28.61
N GLU A 147 -10.57 7.67 29.48
CA GLU A 147 -9.74 7.85 30.67
C GLU A 147 -8.31 8.27 30.30
N GLY A 148 -7.73 9.21 31.05
CA GLY A 148 -6.37 9.73 30.80
C GLY A 148 -6.25 10.69 29.60
N GLY A 149 -7.36 11.20 29.06
CA GLY A 149 -7.35 12.22 28.00
C GLY A 149 -7.14 11.67 26.58
N ALA A 150 -7.12 10.35 26.40
CA ALA A 150 -7.07 9.74 25.08
C ALA A 150 -8.37 10.02 24.30
N LEU A 151 -8.25 10.43 23.03
CA LEU A 151 -9.40 10.68 22.15
C LEU A 151 -9.76 9.42 21.36
N PHE A 152 -11.03 9.06 21.40
CA PHE A 152 -11.62 7.97 20.61
C PHE A 152 -12.48 8.58 19.51
N GLY A 153 -12.04 8.45 18.26
CA GLY A 153 -12.84 8.82 17.10
C GLY A 153 -13.90 7.77 16.81
N PHE A 154 -15.15 8.20 16.74
CA PHE A 154 -16.27 7.36 16.36
C PHE A 154 -17.07 7.94 15.19
N ARG A 155 -17.80 7.07 14.51
CA ARG A 155 -18.75 7.44 13.46
C ARG A 155 -19.95 6.52 13.50
N TRP A 156 -21.14 7.12 13.47
CA TRP A 156 -22.37 6.41 13.16
C TRP A 156 -22.55 6.30 11.64
N ASP A 157 -22.92 5.14 11.13
CA ASP A 157 -23.37 4.98 9.74
C ASP A 157 -24.43 3.88 9.71
N ASP A 158 -25.67 4.31 9.49
CA ASP A 158 -26.89 3.55 9.77
C ASP A 158 -26.88 3.02 11.22
N ASP A 159 -27.11 1.72 11.41
CA ASP A 159 -27.23 1.10 12.74
C ASP A 159 -25.86 0.71 13.36
N LEU A 160 -24.75 1.10 12.71
CA LEU A 160 -23.40 0.68 13.11
C LEU A 160 -22.60 1.84 13.67
N LEU A 161 -22.02 1.63 14.86
CA LEU A 161 -21.00 2.49 15.44
C LEU A 161 -19.61 1.98 15.05
N ILE A 162 -18.80 2.86 14.49
CA ILE A 162 -17.50 2.54 13.87
C ILE A 162 -16.37 3.18 14.66
N SER A 163 -15.30 2.42 14.85
CA SER A 163 -14.00 2.87 15.37
C SER A 163 -12.89 2.37 14.46
N VAL A 164 -11.80 3.12 14.34
CA VAL A 164 -10.69 2.76 13.46
C VAL A 164 -9.37 2.79 14.22
N LEU A 165 -8.60 1.72 14.06
CA LEU A 165 -7.23 1.62 14.53
C LEU A 165 -6.28 1.75 13.33
N HIS A 166 -5.14 2.39 13.53
CA HIS A 166 -4.04 2.40 12.57
C HIS A 166 -2.86 1.61 13.13
N ILE A 167 -2.36 0.66 12.33
CA ILE A 167 -1.16 -0.10 12.69
C ILE A 167 0.06 0.71 12.25
N THR A 168 0.90 1.08 13.20
CA THR A 168 2.10 1.86 12.94
C THR A 168 3.26 0.93 12.55
N PRO A 169 3.85 1.09 11.36
CA PRO A 169 4.86 0.17 10.81
C PRO A 169 6.13 0.18 11.65
N ARG A 170 6.78 -0.95 11.92
CA ARG A 170 8.08 -0.96 12.64
C ARG A 170 9.17 -0.28 11.80
N PRO A 171 10.04 0.54 12.41
CA PRO A 171 11.07 1.25 11.66
C PRO A 171 12.22 0.30 11.26
N TYR A 172 12.87 0.59 10.13
CA TYR A 172 14.12 -0.05 9.70
C TYR A 172 14.09 -1.59 9.59
N GLU A 173 12.91 -2.16 9.37
CA GLU A 173 12.80 -3.61 9.27
C GLU A 173 13.23 -4.11 7.88
N ALA A 174 14.23 -4.98 7.87
CA ALA A 174 14.67 -5.65 6.65
C ALA A 174 13.67 -6.73 6.24
N THR A 175 13.13 -6.60 5.03
CA THR A 175 12.17 -7.54 4.46
C THR A 175 12.83 -8.36 3.36
N THR A 176 12.75 -9.70 3.46
CA THR A 176 13.22 -10.59 2.40
C THR A 176 12.06 -10.94 1.46
N LEU A 177 12.27 -10.74 0.17
CA LEU A 177 11.27 -10.92 -0.87
C LEU A 177 11.59 -12.12 -1.76
N THR A 178 10.56 -12.91 -2.01
CA THR A 178 10.56 -13.91 -3.08
C THR A 178 9.29 -13.72 -3.93
N PRO A 179 9.21 -14.27 -5.15
CA PRO A 179 8.01 -14.11 -6.01
C PRO A 179 6.69 -14.61 -5.40
N ARG A 180 6.73 -15.44 -4.34
CA ARG A 180 5.54 -16.01 -3.70
C ARG A 180 5.44 -15.72 -2.21
N ASP A 181 6.40 -15.00 -1.64
CA ASP A 181 6.50 -14.82 -0.21
C ASP A 181 7.18 -13.50 0.17
N ILE A 182 6.71 -12.91 1.26
CA ILE A 182 7.31 -11.76 1.93
C ILE A 182 7.64 -12.20 3.35
N GLN A 183 8.91 -12.14 3.72
CA GLN A 183 9.43 -12.52 5.03
C GLN A 183 9.80 -11.26 5.81
N THR A 184 9.01 -11.02 6.85
CA THR A 184 9.08 -9.88 7.77
C THR A 184 8.47 -10.33 9.10
N ASP A 185 8.93 -9.73 10.19
CA ASP A 185 8.43 -9.91 11.55
C ASP A 185 7.23 -8.97 11.83
N ASP A 186 7.05 -7.90 11.05
CA ASP A 186 5.94 -6.94 11.16
C ASP A 186 4.64 -7.46 10.48
N ILE A 187 3.98 -8.42 11.13
CA ILE A 187 2.76 -9.07 10.63
C ILE A 187 1.54 -8.68 11.51
N VAL A 188 0.41 -8.38 10.88
CA VAL A 188 -0.88 -8.16 11.57
C VAL A 188 -1.53 -9.51 11.94
N SER A 189 -1.81 -9.71 13.22
CA SER A 189 -2.35 -10.95 13.79
C SER A 189 -3.85 -11.11 13.51
N LEU A 190 -4.21 -11.69 12.36
CA LEU A 190 -5.61 -11.91 11.97
C LEU A 190 -6.38 -12.84 12.93
N ASP A 191 -5.70 -13.80 13.54
CA ASP A 191 -6.28 -14.70 14.53
C ASP A 191 -6.65 -13.95 15.83
N THR A 192 -5.81 -13.00 16.26
CA THR A 192 -6.05 -12.17 17.43
C THR A 192 -7.23 -11.23 17.19
N LEU A 193 -7.34 -10.67 15.98
CA LEU A 193 -8.49 -9.89 15.56
C LEU A 193 -9.77 -10.75 15.54
N ALA A 194 -9.72 -11.93 14.92
CA ALA A 194 -10.87 -12.84 14.88
C ALA A 194 -11.32 -13.28 16.28
N ALA A 195 -10.40 -13.61 17.18
CA ALA A 195 -10.69 -13.91 18.57
C ALA A 195 -11.26 -12.71 19.35
N SER A 196 -11.12 -11.49 18.81
CA SER A 196 -11.65 -10.26 19.39
C SER A 196 -13.02 -9.84 18.83
N LEU A 197 -13.60 -10.62 17.90
CA LEU A 197 -14.99 -10.44 17.49
C LEU A 197 -15.96 -10.69 18.64
N ASN A 198 -15.67 -11.71 19.47
CA ASN A 198 -16.45 -12.05 20.66
C ASN A 198 -15.64 -11.71 21.91
N GLN A 199 -15.99 -10.63 22.60
CA GLN A 199 -15.28 -10.17 23.79
C GLN A 199 -16.07 -10.51 25.05
N TYR A 200 -15.44 -11.22 25.98
CA TYR A 200 -15.94 -11.50 27.35
C TYR A 200 -17.42 -11.91 27.48
N LYS A 201 -17.98 -12.56 26.44
CA LYS A 201 -19.38 -13.00 26.33
C LYS A 201 -20.42 -11.88 26.20
N ASP A 202 -20.16 -10.64 26.60
CA ASP A 202 -21.15 -9.55 26.61
C ASP A 202 -21.06 -8.61 25.41
N ILE A 203 -19.88 -8.48 24.77
CA ILE A 203 -19.71 -7.62 23.58
C ILE A 203 -19.40 -8.48 22.35
N VAL A 204 -20.27 -8.42 21.36
CA VAL A 204 -20.09 -9.06 20.05
C VAL A 204 -20.01 -7.97 18.98
N LEU A 205 -18.85 -7.84 18.37
CA LEU A 205 -18.67 -6.95 17.22
C LEU A 205 -19.41 -7.53 16.01
N ASP A 206 -20.09 -6.65 15.26
CA ASP A 206 -20.70 -7.02 13.97
C ASP A 206 -19.62 -7.52 13.00
N GLY A 207 -18.44 -6.89 13.06
CA GLY A 207 -17.30 -7.33 12.29
C GLY A 207 -16.04 -6.49 12.49
N ILE A 208 -14.94 -7.07 12.02
CA ILE A 208 -13.63 -6.40 11.94
C ILE A 208 -13.17 -6.45 10.49
N ASP A 209 -12.79 -5.32 9.92
CA ASP A 209 -12.16 -5.27 8.59
C ASP A 209 -10.70 -4.83 8.73
N VAL A 210 -9.81 -5.53 8.02
CA VAL A 210 -8.40 -5.16 7.89
C VAL A 210 -8.18 -4.61 6.49
N ILE A 211 -7.90 -3.31 6.40
CA ILE A 211 -7.69 -2.58 5.15
C ILE A 211 -6.20 -2.30 5.03
N SER A 212 -5.53 -3.00 4.12
CA SER A 212 -4.14 -2.77 3.76
C SER A 212 -4.08 -1.98 2.45
N HIS A 213 -3.42 -0.84 2.46
CA HIS A 213 -3.35 0.07 1.35
C HIS A 213 -1.91 0.49 1.11
N GLY A 214 -1.46 0.42 -0.13
CA GLY A 214 -0.08 0.75 -0.44
C GLY A 214 0.20 0.86 -1.92
N TRP A 215 1.42 1.28 -2.22
CA TRP A 215 1.96 1.36 -3.57
C TRP A 215 3.33 0.70 -3.63
N ARG A 216 3.64 0.16 -4.80
CA ARG A 216 4.99 -0.26 -5.16
C ARG A 216 5.84 0.96 -5.51
N ALA A 217 5.31 1.79 -6.40
CA ALA A 217 5.91 3.04 -6.80
C ALA A 217 4.79 4.07 -7.10
N PRO A 218 4.88 5.30 -6.59
CA PRO A 218 3.74 6.22 -6.57
C PRO A 218 3.52 6.97 -7.88
N ASN A 219 4.46 6.93 -8.82
CA ASN A 219 4.38 7.65 -10.10
C ASN A 219 4.84 6.76 -11.26
N ASN A 220 4.49 7.15 -12.48
CA ASN A 220 4.94 6.46 -13.69
C ASN A 220 6.15 7.17 -14.35
N ALA A 221 7.07 7.71 -13.54
CA ALA A 221 8.25 8.39 -14.06
C ALA A 221 9.20 7.41 -14.77
N PRO A 222 10.03 7.86 -15.74
CA PRO A 222 10.94 6.98 -16.47
C PRO A 222 11.94 6.21 -15.59
N TYR A 223 12.39 6.81 -14.48
CA TYR A 223 13.27 6.13 -13.51
C TYR A 223 12.54 5.05 -12.71
N THR A 224 11.25 5.25 -12.43
CA THR A 224 10.41 4.26 -11.76
C THR A 224 10.21 3.01 -12.62
N GLN A 225 10.05 3.15 -13.94
CA GLN A 225 9.90 2.01 -14.85
C GLN A 225 11.14 1.10 -14.87
N VAL A 226 12.35 1.69 -14.81
CA VAL A 226 13.59 0.92 -14.65
C VAL A 226 13.62 0.20 -13.31
N TYR A 227 13.17 0.87 -12.24
CA TYR A 227 13.10 0.22 -10.93
C TYR A 227 12.10 -0.94 -10.90
N GLU A 228 10.95 -0.79 -11.55
CA GLU A 228 9.96 -1.86 -11.69
C GLU A 228 10.48 -3.04 -12.51
N SER A 229 11.28 -2.81 -13.56
CA SER A 229 11.91 -3.89 -14.35
C SER A 229 12.85 -4.72 -13.47
N ILE A 230 13.61 -4.07 -12.59
CA ILE A 230 14.55 -4.72 -11.66
C ILE A 230 13.81 -5.58 -10.64
N LEU A 231 12.75 -5.04 -10.07
CA LEU A 231 11.95 -5.77 -9.09
C LEU A 231 11.13 -6.91 -9.73
N GLY A 232 10.80 -6.81 -11.02
CA GLY A 232 10.09 -7.84 -11.77
C GLY A 232 8.80 -8.30 -11.08
N LYS A 233 8.70 -9.61 -10.82
CA LYS A 233 7.53 -10.24 -10.18
C LYS A 233 7.56 -10.24 -8.66
N LEU A 234 8.54 -9.59 -8.03
CA LEU A 234 8.60 -9.52 -6.57
C LEU A 234 7.42 -8.70 -6.05
N PRO A 235 6.77 -9.12 -4.95
CA PRO A 235 5.67 -8.39 -4.32
C PRO A 235 6.20 -7.23 -3.45
N ALA A 236 7.16 -6.46 -3.96
CA ALA A 236 7.74 -5.31 -3.27
C ALA A 236 6.72 -4.15 -3.23
N ILE A 237 6.23 -3.83 -2.05
CA ILE A 237 5.30 -2.73 -1.78
C ILE A 237 6.05 -1.75 -0.91
N ALA A 238 6.53 -0.68 -1.51
CA ALA A 238 7.46 0.21 -0.84
C ALA A 238 6.81 0.95 0.33
N TYR A 239 5.57 1.40 0.14
CA TYR A 239 4.77 1.98 1.21
C TYR A 239 3.49 1.17 1.41
N ARG A 240 3.17 0.91 2.67
CA ARG A 240 1.91 0.29 3.08
C ARG A 240 1.47 0.87 4.41
N SER A 241 0.17 1.11 4.49
CA SER A 241 -0.54 1.47 5.71
C SER A 241 -1.66 0.46 5.94
N VAL A 242 -1.87 0.07 7.20
CA VAL A 242 -2.94 -0.86 7.57
C VAL A 242 -3.87 -0.22 8.60
N TRP A 243 -5.17 -0.27 8.30
CA TRP A 243 -6.22 0.12 9.22
C TRP A 243 -7.06 -1.08 9.63
N VAL A 244 -7.48 -1.10 10.89
CA VAL A 244 -8.42 -2.09 11.43
C VAL A 244 -9.70 -1.34 11.79
N VAL A 245 -10.79 -1.67 11.10
CA VAL A 245 -12.10 -1.06 11.28
C VAL A 245 -12.95 -1.97 12.15
N LEU A 246 -13.40 -1.46 13.29
CA LEU A 246 -14.28 -2.15 14.22
C LEU A 246 -15.71 -1.63 14.01
N ARG A 247 -16.68 -2.54 13.93
CA ARG A 247 -18.10 -2.18 13.84
C ARG A 247 -18.89 -2.85 14.96
N LEU A 248 -19.67 -2.05 15.67
CA LEU A 248 -20.57 -2.50 16.72
C LEU A 248 -22.00 -2.19 16.29
N ASN A 249 -22.86 -3.21 16.32
CA ASN A 249 -24.30 -3.01 16.29
C ASN A 249 -24.80 -3.00 17.74
N PRO A 250 -25.32 -1.87 18.26
CA PRO A 250 -25.81 -1.78 19.63
C PRO A 250 -26.89 -2.82 19.97
N LEU A 251 -27.72 -3.19 18.99
CA LEU A 251 -28.81 -4.16 19.17
C LEU A 251 -28.31 -5.57 19.51
N HIS A 252 -27.06 -5.89 19.17
CA HIS A 252 -26.45 -7.18 19.51
C HIS A 252 -25.74 -7.18 20.88
N CYS A 253 -25.65 -6.02 21.54
CA CYS A 253 -24.86 -5.83 22.77
C CYS A 253 -25.67 -5.15 23.88
N THR A 254 -26.99 -5.36 23.94
CA THR A 254 -27.89 -4.68 24.88
C THR A 254 -27.48 -4.87 26.34
N GLU A 255 -27.20 -6.12 26.76
CA GLU A 255 -26.78 -6.43 28.14
C GLU A 255 -25.46 -5.70 28.52
N ALA A 256 -24.50 -5.64 27.60
CA ALA A 256 -23.24 -4.92 27.81
C ALA A 256 -23.45 -3.40 27.94
N ILE A 257 -24.39 -2.84 27.17
CA ILE A 257 -24.73 -1.42 27.20
C ILE A 257 -25.44 -1.05 28.50
N GLU A 258 -26.40 -1.87 28.94
CA GLU A 258 -27.12 -1.69 30.20
C GLU A 258 -26.17 -1.67 31.40
N LYS A 259 -25.22 -2.62 31.47
CA LYS A 259 -24.17 -2.66 32.51
C LYS A 259 -23.29 -1.41 32.55
N ARG A 260 -23.29 -0.60 31.48
CA ARG A 260 -22.46 0.61 31.33
C ARG A 260 -23.29 1.90 31.41
N GLY A 261 -24.46 1.83 32.02
CA GLY A 261 -25.35 2.98 32.27
C GLY A 261 -26.48 3.13 31.26
N GLY A 262 -26.58 2.25 30.26
CA GLY A 262 -27.65 2.28 29.27
C GLY A 262 -27.59 3.50 28.33
N GLY A 263 -28.59 3.60 27.45
CA GLY A 263 -28.75 4.73 26.53
C GLY A 263 -27.56 4.96 25.59
N PRO A 264 -27.47 6.14 24.96
CA PRO A 264 -26.39 6.48 24.03
C PRO A 264 -24.99 6.45 24.67
N GLU A 265 -24.88 6.88 25.93
CA GLU A 265 -23.60 6.90 26.66
C GLU A 265 -23.07 5.48 26.91
N GLY A 266 -23.95 4.54 27.28
CA GLY A 266 -23.61 3.13 27.44
C GLY A 266 -23.10 2.50 26.14
N VAL A 267 -23.65 2.89 24.99
CA VAL A 267 -23.15 2.46 23.67
C VAL A 267 -21.71 2.95 23.44
N LEU A 268 -21.44 4.24 23.68
CA LEU A 268 -20.10 4.81 23.52
C LEU A 268 -19.09 4.15 24.46
N LYS A 269 -19.44 3.95 25.74
CA LYS A 269 -18.61 3.23 26.72
C LYS A 269 -18.35 1.79 26.29
N THR A 270 -19.35 1.11 25.73
CA THR A 270 -19.21 -0.24 25.18
C THR A 270 -18.22 -0.27 24.03
N MET A 271 -18.34 0.67 23.08
CA MET A 271 -17.42 0.77 21.93
C MET A 271 -16.00 1.18 22.33
N MET A 272 -15.83 2.10 23.27
CA MET A 272 -14.52 2.46 23.84
C MET A 272 -13.86 1.23 24.47
N SER A 273 -14.59 0.50 25.33
CA SER A 273 -14.09 -0.73 25.95
C SER A 273 -13.70 -1.76 24.87
N ALA A 274 -14.53 -1.96 23.86
CA ALA A 274 -14.25 -2.91 22.77
C ALA A 274 -13.01 -2.52 21.96
N THR A 275 -12.87 -1.23 21.64
CA THR A 275 -11.74 -0.67 20.89
C THR A 275 -10.44 -0.80 21.68
N SER A 276 -10.45 -0.38 22.96
CA SER A 276 -9.28 -0.46 23.84
C SER A 276 -8.80 -1.90 24.02
N ARG A 277 -9.71 -2.86 24.16
CA ARG A 277 -9.36 -4.29 24.28
C ARG A 277 -8.73 -4.85 23.00
N VAL A 278 -9.26 -4.52 21.83
CA VAL A 278 -8.65 -4.93 20.55
C VAL A 278 -7.26 -4.30 20.41
N ALA A 279 -7.12 -3.00 20.70
CA ALA A 279 -5.84 -2.32 20.65
C ALA A 279 -4.81 -2.93 21.63
N HIS A 280 -5.24 -3.27 22.85
CA HIS A 280 -4.39 -3.93 23.85
C HIS A 280 -3.91 -5.30 23.37
N ARG A 281 -4.82 -6.15 22.87
CA ARG A 281 -4.48 -7.49 22.37
C ARG A 281 -3.51 -7.46 21.19
N LEU A 282 -3.68 -6.49 20.28
CA LEU A 282 -2.71 -6.27 19.21
C LEU A 282 -1.35 -5.82 19.76
N ARG A 283 -1.31 -4.95 20.77
CA ARG A 283 -0.04 -4.57 21.41
C ARG A 283 0.64 -5.75 22.10
N GLU A 284 -0.13 -6.62 22.76
CA GLU A 284 0.38 -7.86 23.36
C GLU A 284 0.95 -8.82 22.31
N SER A 285 0.41 -8.84 21.09
CA SER A 285 1.01 -9.59 19.97
C SER A 285 2.14 -8.85 19.24
N GLY A 286 2.62 -7.73 19.81
CA GLY A 286 3.80 -7.00 19.35
C GLY A 286 3.53 -5.92 18.30
N GLN A 287 2.28 -5.64 17.94
CA GLN A 287 1.96 -4.56 16.99
C GLN A 287 1.90 -3.19 17.69
N ARG A 288 2.31 -2.15 16.97
CA ARG A 288 2.13 -0.76 17.40
C ARG A 288 0.80 -0.25 16.86
N VAL A 289 -0.10 0.15 17.75
CA VAL A 289 -1.48 0.51 17.40
C VAL A 289 -1.83 1.89 17.92
N ASN A 290 -2.33 2.74 17.02
CA ASN A 290 -2.92 4.03 17.34
C ASN A 290 -4.44 3.99 17.14
N ILE A 291 -5.20 4.43 18.14
CA ILE A 291 -6.66 4.61 18.02
C ILE A 291 -6.86 5.97 17.32
N LEU A 292 -7.64 6.00 16.23
CA LEU A 292 -7.81 7.23 15.47
C LEU A 292 -8.83 8.16 16.12
N SER A 293 -8.51 9.45 16.16
CA SER A 293 -9.49 10.53 16.35
C SER A 293 -10.37 10.71 15.11
N ALA A 294 -11.47 11.46 15.24
CA ALA A 294 -12.38 11.79 14.15
C ALA A 294 -11.67 12.47 12.96
N ALA A 295 -10.74 13.39 13.23
CA ALA A 295 -9.93 14.04 12.21
C ALA A 295 -9.01 13.05 11.48
N GLN A 296 -8.39 12.13 12.23
CA GLN A 296 -7.55 11.08 11.64
C GLN A 296 -8.38 10.05 10.85
N MET A 297 -9.61 9.73 11.27
CA MET A 297 -10.53 8.89 10.49
C MET A 297 -10.86 9.54 9.14
N ASN A 298 -11.15 10.83 9.11
CA ASN A 298 -11.37 11.57 7.86
C ASN A 298 -10.12 11.56 6.97
N THR A 299 -8.94 11.70 7.56
CA THR A 299 -7.67 11.60 6.84
C THR A 299 -7.46 10.20 6.26
N ALA A 300 -7.81 9.13 6.99
CA ALA A 300 -7.75 7.76 6.51
C ALA A 300 -8.71 7.52 5.33
N ILE A 301 -9.94 8.07 5.39
CA ILE A 301 -10.89 8.02 4.27
C ILE A 301 -10.32 8.77 3.05
N GLY A 302 -9.75 9.97 3.25
CA GLY A 302 -9.12 10.74 2.19
C GLY A 302 -7.99 9.97 1.50
N ARG A 303 -7.14 9.29 2.26
CA ARG A 303 -6.10 8.40 1.71
C ARG A 303 -6.71 7.23 0.95
N LEU A 304 -7.63 6.48 1.57
CA LEU A 304 -8.25 5.33 0.93
C LEU A 304 -9.11 5.68 -0.29
N SER A 305 -9.52 6.93 -0.45
CA SER A 305 -10.27 7.41 -1.63
C SER A 305 -9.38 8.17 -2.62
N GLU A 306 -8.09 8.32 -2.37
CA GLU A 306 -7.17 9.13 -3.18
C GLU A 306 -7.63 10.59 -3.35
N GLY A 307 -8.25 11.13 -2.31
CA GLY A 307 -8.81 12.48 -2.28
C GLY A 307 -9.96 12.71 -3.26
N LEU A 308 -10.47 11.66 -3.90
CA LEU A 308 -11.61 11.78 -4.80
C LEU A 308 -12.88 12.06 -4.01
N ARG A 309 -13.57 13.11 -4.43
CA ARG A 309 -14.95 13.34 -4.00
C ARG A 309 -15.82 12.30 -4.69
N PHE A 310 -16.79 11.76 -3.96
CA PHE A 310 -17.71 10.77 -4.52
C PHE A 310 -18.54 11.33 -5.69
N ASP A 311 -18.76 12.65 -5.72
CA ASP A 311 -19.46 13.34 -6.82
C ASP A 311 -18.64 13.35 -8.12
N ASP A 312 -17.31 13.29 -8.03
CA ASP A 312 -16.40 13.29 -9.18
C ASP A 312 -16.16 11.88 -9.75
N MET A 313 -16.78 10.86 -9.14
CA MET A 313 -16.64 9.46 -9.53
C MET A 313 -17.75 9.07 -10.51
N THR A 314 -17.36 8.51 -11.65
CA THR A 314 -18.32 7.90 -12.59
C THR A 314 -18.17 6.38 -12.58
N GLU A 315 -19.19 5.69 -12.09
CA GLU A 315 -19.25 4.22 -12.14
C GLU A 315 -19.57 3.75 -13.57
N SER A 316 -18.71 2.89 -14.10
CA SER A 316 -18.99 2.08 -15.29
C SER A 316 -19.31 0.65 -14.87
N TRP A 317 -19.71 -0.19 -15.85
CA TRP A 317 -19.94 -1.60 -15.59
C TRP A 317 -18.70 -2.33 -15.05
N LYS A 318 -17.50 -1.81 -15.30
CA LYS A 318 -16.24 -2.53 -15.06
C LYS A 318 -15.33 -1.86 -14.04
N GLU A 319 -15.47 -0.56 -13.83
CA GLU A 319 -14.59 0.25 -12.99
C GLU A 319 -15.29 1.52 -12.50
N ILE A 320 -14.63 2.26 -11.61
CA ILE A 320 -14.94 3.66 -11.32
C ILE A 320 -13.85 4.52 -11.93
N GLN A 321 -14.23 5.55 -12.68
CA GLN A 321 -13.30 6.54 -13.21
C GLN A 321 -13.30 7.78 -12.32
N GLY A 322 -12.10 8.28 -12.00
CA GLY A 322 -11.87 9.52 -11.26
C GLY A 322 -11.10 10.53 -12.11
N GLY A 323 -11.76 11.17 -13.08
CA GLY A 323 -11.06 11.95 -14.12
C GLY A 323 -10.37 11.06 -15.17
N GLN A 324 -9.44 11.63 -15.94
CA GLN A 324 -8.94 11.02 -17.19
C GLN A 324 -8.00 9.82 -17.04
N TYR A 325 -7.24 9.71 -15.94
CA TYR A 325 -6.16 8.71 -15.79
C TYR A 325 -6.24 7.93 -14.47
N ARG A 326 -7.41 7.87 -13.84
CA ARG A 326 -7.60 7.14 -12.57
C ARG A 326 -8.72 6.14 -12.72
N HIS A 327 -8.33 4.90 -12.96
CA HIS A 327 -9.23 3.77 -13.13
C HIS A 327 -9.19 2.90 -11.87
N PHE A 328 -10.25 2.92 -11.08
CA PHE A 328 -10.38 2.08 -9.89
C PHE A 328 -11.17 0.84 -10.26
N THR A 329 -10.54 -0.33 -10.16
CA THR A 329 -11.22 -1.61 -10.38
C THR A 329 -11.16 -2.45 -9.12
N THR A 330 -12.32 -2.78 -8.56
CA THR A 330 -12.46 -3.70 -7.43
C THR A 330 -12.80 -5.11 -7.90
N PHE A 331 -12.05 -6.07 -7.37
CA PHE A 331 -12.25 -7.50 -7.52
C PHE A 331 -12.57 -8.14 -6.16
N GLN A 332 -13.44 -9.14 -6.17
CA GLN A 332 -13.60 -10.09 -5.08
C GLN A 332 -12.44 -11.08 -5.08
N ILE A 333 -11.94 -11.39 -3.87
CA ILE A 333 -10.95 -12.44 -3.66
C ILE A 333 -11.68 -13.79 -3.57
N SER A 334 -11.27 -14.75 -4.40
CA SER A 334 -11.86 -16.09 -4.35
C SER A 334 -11.39 -16.86 -3.10
N PRO A 335 -12.18 -17.83 -2.60
CA PRO A 335 -11.79 -18.68 -1.47
C PRO A 335 -10.39 -19.32 -1.60
N ALA A 336 -9.98 -19.67 -2.82
CA ALA A 336 -8.68 -20.29 -3.09
C ALA A 336 -7.49 -19.33 -2.88
N ALA A 337 -7.71 -18.02 -2.85
CA ALA A 337 -6.67 -17.03 -2.60
C ALA A 337 -6.36 -16.80 -1.11
N PHE A 338 -7.17 -17.31 -0.17
CA PHE A 338 -6.90 -17.21 1.27
C PHE A 338 -5.80 -18.20 1.70
N SER A 339 -4.59 -17.91 1.25
CA SER A 339 -3.33 -18.55 1.65
C SER A 339 -2.24 -17.49 1.66
N ARG A 340 -1.12 -17.76 2.34
CA ARG A 340 0.05 -16.88 2.35
C ARG A 340 0.49 -16.46 0.94
N ALA A 341 0.63 -17.43 0.04
CA ALA A 341 1.02 -17.17 -1.35
C ALA A 341 -0.06 -16.43 -2.14
N GLY A 342 -1.34 -16.79 -1.97
CA GLY A 342 -2.45 -16.15 -2.67
C GLY A 342 -2.61 -14.67 -2.31
N LEU A 343 -2.52 -14.34 -1.02
CA LEU A 343 -2.58 -12.95 -0.55
C LEU A 343 -1.34 -12.15 -0.94
N THR A 344 -0.16 -12.79 -0.97
CA THR A 344 1.07 -12.15 -1.46
C THR A 344 0.99 -11.82 -2.95
N GLN A 345 0.39 -12.70 -3.77
CA GLN A 345 0.26 -12.47 -5.22
C GLN A 345 -0.58 -11.24 -5.57
N LEU A 346 -1.52 -10.81 -4.72
CA LEU A 346 -2.31 -9.59 -4.92
C LEU A 346 -1.41 -8.36 -5.11
N TRP A 347 -0.25 -8.36 -4.47
CA TRP A 347 0.72 -7.26 -4.49
C TRP A 347 1.72 -7.34 -5.66
N THR A 348 1.61 -8.34 -6.52
CA THR A 348 2.46 -8.48 -7.73
C THR A 348 1.86 -7.79 -8.95
N VAL A 349 0.60 -7.36 -8.87
CA VAL A 349 -0.09 -6.69 -9.98
C VAL A 349 0.44 -5.26 -10.12
N PRO A 350 0.97 -4.87 -11.29
CA PRO A 350 1.46 -3.52 -11.53
C PRO A 350 0.29 -2.54 -11.46
N SER A 351 0.31 -1.69 -10.44
CA SER A 351 -0.74 -0.70 -10.15
C SER A 351 -0.12 0.49 -9.43
N ASN A 352 -0.70 1.67 -9.61
CA ASN A 352 -0.27 2.87 -8.88
C ASN A 352 -0.58 2.69 -7.40
N LEU A 353 -1.72 2.08 -7.08
CA LEU A 353 -2.13 1.72 -5.72
C LEU A 353 -2.86 0.40 -5.70
N THR A 354 -2.67 -0.33 -4.60
CA THR A 354 -3.40 -1.53 -4.26
C THR A 354 -4.02 -1.38 -2.88
N THR A 355 -5.33 -1.61 -2.78
CA THR A 355 -6.05 -1.71 -1.49
C THR A 355 -6.60 -3.11 -1.34
N VAL A 356 -6.13 -3.87 -0.36
CA VAL A 356 -6.66 -5.18 0.02
C VAL A 356 -7.52 -5.00 1.27
N THR A 357 -8.77 -5.45 1.22
CA THR A 357 -9.67 -5.44 2.37
C THR A 357 -10.05 -6.86 2.73
N LEU A 358 -9.73 -7.28 3.96
CA LEU A 358 -10.15 -8.55 4.53
C LEU A 358 -11.24 -8.30 5.57
N ARG A 359 -12.30 -9.10 5.56
CA ARG A 359 -13.43 -9.00 6.48
C ARG A 359 -13.52 -10.22 7.34
N LEU A 360 -13.52 -10.00 8.65
CA LEU A 360 -13.74 -11.01 9.68
C LEU A 360 -15.14 -10.80 10.25
N ARG A 361 -15.99 -11.81 10.16
CA ARG A 361 -17.36 -11.78 10.69
C ARG A 361 -17.63 -12.99 11.58
N PRO A 362 -18.44 -12.83 12.64
CA PRO A 362 -18.86 -13.97 13.46
C PRO A 362 -19.63 -14.97 12.60
N VAL A 363 -19.53 -16.26 12.92
CA VAL A 363 -20.31 -17.30 12.24
C VAL A 363 -21.69 -17.35 12.91
N GLY A 364 -22.76 -17.06 12.15
CA GLY A 364 -24.13 -17.24 12.63
C GLY A 364 -24.57 -18.71 12.56
N GLY A 365 -25.18 -19.24 13.63
CA GLY A 365 -25.78 -20.59 13.69
C GLY A 365 -25.50 -21.34 14.99
N ASN A 366 -26.30 -22.39 15.26
CA ASN A 366 -26.34 -23.24 16.46
C ASN A 366 -25.10 -24.16 16.64
N ILE A 367 -23.95 -23.73 16.14
CA ILE A 367 -22.66 -24.38 16.37
C ILE A 367 -22.03 -23.61 17.56
N ASP A 368 -21.27 -24.28 18.41
CA ASP A 368 -20.53 -23.62 19.49
C ASP A 368 -19.29 -22.89 18.89
N VAL A 369 -19.53 -21.85 18.07
CA VAL A 369 -18.59 -21.36 17.02
C VAL A 369 -17.62 -20.27 17.45
N ARG A 370 -17.31 -20.14 18.74
CA ARG A 370 -16.37 -19.10 19.19
C ARG A 370 -14.97 -19.25 18.57
N ASP A 371 -14.65 -20.45 18.10
CA ASP A 371 -13.38 -20.78 17.45
C ASP A 371 -13.38 -20.71 15.92
N TYR A 372 -14.49 -20.35 15.26
CA TYR A 372 -14.49 -20.11 13.80
C TYR A 372 -14.97 -18.71 13.44
N VAL A 373 -14.51 -18.28 12.28
CA VAL A 373 -14.74 -16.95 11.73
C VAL A 373 -15.00 -17.05 10.23
N GLN A 374 -15.91 -16.22 9.73
CA GLN A 374 -16.09 -16.03 8.31
C GLN A 374 -15.06 -15.01 7.82
N LEU A 375 -14.20 -15.43 6.90
CA LEU A 375 -13.21 -14.58 6.24
C LEU A 375 -13.63 -14.36 4.78
N SER A 376 -13.76 -13.11 4.36
CA SER A 376 -13.95 -12.73 2.96
C SER A 376 -13.07 -11.53 2.60
N GLY A 377 -12.98 -11.15 1.32
CA GLY A 377 -12.15 -10.02 0.98
C GLY A 377 -12.24 -9.51 -0.45
N PHE A 378 -11.66 -8.33 -0.63
CA PHE A 378 -11.62 -7.58 -1.88
C PHE A 378 -10.20 -7.08 -2.13
N VAL A 379 -9.88 -6.86 -3.40
CA VAL A 379 -8.73 -6.07 -3.80
C VAL A 379 -9.16 -5.02 -4.81
N ARG A 380 -8.72 -3.78 -4.60
CA ARG A 380 -8.94 -2.67 -5.50
C ARG A 380 -7.61 -2.17 -6.02
N TYR A 381 -7.50 -2.07 -7.33
CA TYR A 381 -6.33 -1.48 -8.00
C TYR A 381 -6.68 -0.11 -8.56
N LEU A 382 -5.76 0.84 -8.39
CA LEU A 382 -5.72 2.07 -9.19
C LEU A 382 -4.71 1.88 -10.32
N THR A 383 -5.19 2.01 -11.56
CA THR A 383 -4.34 1.91 -12.75
C THR A 383 -4.51 3.15 -13.63
N PRO A 384 -3.49 3.49 -14.44
CA PRO A 384 -3.58 4.60 -15.39
C PRO A 384 -4.50 4.31 -16.57
N LYS A 385 -4.90 3.04 -16.75
CA LYS A 385 -5.80 2.56 -17.81
C LYS A 385 -6.75 1.50 -17.26
N GLU A 386 -7.90 1.32 -17.91
CA GLU A 386 -8.85 0.25 -17.59
C GLU A 386 -8.18 -1.13 -17.66
N LEU A 387 -8.47 -1.98 -16.68
CA LEU A 387 -8.14 -3.41 -16.73
C LEU A 387 -9.18 -4.13 -17.59
N THR A 388 -8.77 -4.77 -18.68
CA THR A 388 -9.69 -5.49 -19.58
C THR A 388 -10.18 -6.82 -19.01
N SER A 389 -9.34 -7.50 -18.22
CA SER A 389 -9.63 -8.77 -17.55
C SER A 389 -9.13 -8.77 -16.09
N PRO A 390 -9.56 -9.72 -15.24
CA PRO A 390 -8.94 -9.91 -13.93
C PRO A 390 -7.46 -10.24 -14.07
N PRO A 391 -6.56 -9.55 -13.35
CA PRO A 391 -5.11 -9.74 -13.49
C PRO A 391 -4.61 -11.06 -12.88
N LEU A 392 -5.41 -11.68 -12.01
CA LEU A 392 -5.12 -12.96 -11.36
C LEU A 392 -6.32 -13.90 -11.47
N PRO A 393 -6.11 -15.23 -11.60
CA PRO A 393 -7.19 -16.21 -11.75
C PRO A 393 -8.05 -16.36 -10.48
N THR A 394 -7.50 -15.99 -9.32
CA THR A 394 -8.20 -15.98 -8.03
C THR A 394 -9.05 -14.73 -7.81
N LEU A 395 -9.14 -13.84 -8.79
CA LEU A 395 -9.92 -12.62 -8.72
C LEU A 395 -11.14 -12.68 -9.63
N SER A 396 -12.27 -12.22 -9.11
CA SER A 396 -13.50 -12.07 -9.88
C SER A 396 -14.00 -10.63 -9.81
N ARG A 397 -14.37 -10.05 -10.96
CA ARG A 397 -14.75 -8.63 -11.04
C ARG A 397 -16.14 -8.40 -10.47
N LEU A 398 -16.31 -7.30 -9.73
CA LEU A 398 -17.60 -6.79 -9.30
C LEU A 398 -18.30 -6.02 -10.42
N SER A 399 -18.56 -6.67 -11.55
CA SER A 399 -19.15 -5.95 -12.69
C SER A 399 -20.56 -5.44 -12.36
N GLY A 400 -20.79 -4.15 -12.59
CA GLY A 400 -22.02 -3.43 -12.22
C GLY A 400 -22.15 -3.08 -10.73
N GLU A 401 -21.17 -3.44 -9.89
CA GLU A 401 -21.16 -3.20 -8.44
C GLU A 401 -19.82 -2.60 -7.99
N GLN A 402 -19.18 -1.82 -8.85
CA GLN A 402 -17.86 -1.25 -8.57
C GLN A 402 -17.94 -0.21 -7.47
N LEU A 403 -19.02 0.58 -7.41
CA LEU A 403 -19.23 1.54 -6.33
C LEU A 403 -19.33 0.86 -4.97
N LYS A 404 -20.10 -0.22 -4.87
CA LYS A 404 -20.17 -1.05 -3.67
C LYS A 404 -18.78 -1.61 -3.32
N GLY A 405 -18.05 -2.10 -4.32
CA GLY A 405 -16.68 -2.58 -4.16
C GLY A 405 -15.68 -1.50 -3.74
N PHE A 406 -15.90 -0.24 -4.12
CA PHE A 406 -15.08 0.88 -3.69
C PHE A 406 -15.38 1.24 -2.23
N LEU A 407 -16.66 1.40 -1.88
CA LEU A 407 -17.11 1.64 -0.51
C LEU A 407 -16.70 0.50 0.45
N ALA A 408 -16.65 -0.72 -0.06
CA ALA A 408 -16.20 -1.90 0.66
C ALA A 408 -14.77 -1.79 1.22
N SER A 409 -13.95 -0.89 0.66
CA SER A 409 -12.57 -0.62 1.09
C SER A 409 -12.42 0.66 1.92
N LEU A 410 -13.53 1.26 2.33
CA LEU A 410 -13.57 2.44 3.20
C LEU A 410 -14.09 2.09 4.60
N PRO A 411 -13.70 2.84 5.65
CA PRO A 411 -14.15 2.61 7.01
C PRO A 411 -15.55 3.20 7.27
N PHE A 412 -16.54 2.81 6.46
CA PHE A 412 -17.96 3.15 6.68
C PHE A 412 -18.73 1.96 7.26
N GLY A 413 -20.01 2.14 7.57
CA GLY A 413 -20.91 1.15 8.16
C GLY A 413 -21.57 0.28 7.09
N ALA A 414 -22.90 0.24 7.08
CA ALA A 414 -23.66 -0.72 6.28
C ALA A 414 -23.35 -0.60 4.77
N ARG A 415 -23.12 0.61 4.25
CA ARG A 415 -22.75 0.85 2.84
C ARG A 415 -21.45 0.15 2.42
N SER A 416 -20.50 -0.01 3.34
CA SER A 416 -19.29 -0.79 3.07
C SER A 416 -19.61 -2.28 2.99
N LEU A 417 -20.65 -2.76 3.68
CA LEU A 417 -20.99 -4.18 3.77
C LEU A 417 -21.82 -4.70 2.58
N GLU A 418 -22.39 -3.83 1.76
CA GLU A 418 -23.28 -4.20 0.65
C GLU A 418 -22.63 -5.04 -0.46
N ALA A 419 -21.31 -4.88 -0.67
CA ALA A 419 -20.61 -5.60 -1.71
C ALA A 419 -20.63 -7.11 -1.41
N PRO A 420 -21.06 -7.98 -2.35
CA PRO A 420 -21.05 -9.41 -2.13
C PRO A 420 -19.60 -9.87 -1.89
N ALA A 421 -19.38 -10.69 -0.86
CA ALA A 421 -18.05 -11.11 -0.45
C ALA A 421 -18.02 -12.64 -0.30
N PRO A 422 -17.72 -13.41 -1.36
CA PRO A 422 -17.51 -14.84 -1.19
C PRO A 422 -16.33 -15.05 -0.23
N GLY A 423 -16.51 -15.93 0.74
CA GLY A 423 -15.55 -16.15 1.81
C GLY A 423 -15.39 -17.62 2.17
N ILE A 424 -14.55 -17.87 3.16
CA ILE A 424 -14.38 -19.17 3.82
C ILE A 424 -14.85 -19.07 5.27
N THR A 425 -15.31 -20.18 5.82
CA THR A 425 -15.38 -20.35 7.28
C THR A 425 -14.13 -21.11 7.70
N ALA A 426 -13.35 -20.53 8.61
CA ALA A 426 -12.08 -21.12 9.04
C ALA A 426 -11.97 -21.06 10.57
N ALA A 427 -11.25 -22.02 11.14
CA ALA A 427 -10.87 -21.96 12.55
C ALA A 427 -9.98 -20.73 12.78
N THR A 428 -10.23 -19.97 13.84
CA THR A 428 -9.53 -18.74 14.20
C THR A 428 -8.02 -18.93 14.22
N LYS A 429 -7.53 -20.07 14.74
CA LYS A 429 -6.09 -20.39 14.78
C LYS A 429 -5.44 -20.50 13.40
N ARG A 430 -6.18 -20.94 12.38
CA ARG A 430 -5.65 -21.08 11.00
C ARG A 430 -5.34 -19.71 10.37
N LEU A 431 -5.98 -18.63 10.84
CA LEU A 431 -5.69 -17.29 10.35
C LEU A 431 -4.25 -16.84 10.64
N ARG A 432 -3.52 -17.48 11.56
CA ARG A 432 -2.07 -17.23 11.77
C ARG A 432 -1.21 -17.50 10.54
N GLU A 433 -1.67 -18.40 9.66
CA GLU A 433 -0.98 -18.72 8.41
C GLU A 433 -1.12 -17.61 7.36
N LEU A 434 -2.16 -16.77 7.49
CA LEU A 434 -2.43 -15.65 6.59
C LEU A 434 -1.63 -14.43 7.05
N ARG A 435 -0.41 -14.31 6.53
CA ARG A 435 0.50 -13.22 6.88
C ARG A 435 0.15 -11.94 6.12
N ILE A 436 -0.38 -10.95 6.84
CA ILE A 436 -0.61 -9.59 6.34
C ILE A 436 0.48 -8.69 6.88
N GLN A 437 1.35 -8.16 6.02
CA GLN A 437 2.42 -7.27 6.48
C GLN A 437 1.81 -5.94 6.91
N ALA A 438 2.20 -5.47 8.10
CA ALA A 438 1.73 -4.22 8.69
C ALA A 438 2.37 -2.99 8.02
N SER A 439 3.53 -3.16 7.40
CA SER A 439 4.36 -2.10 6.83
C SER A 439 4.74 -2.36 5.37
N GLY A 440 5.22 -1.30 4.72
CA GLY A 440 5.82 -1.39 3.41
C GLY A 440 7.26 -1.87 3.53
N CYS A 441 7.74 -2.59 2.52
CA CYS A 441 9.08 -3.16 2.53
C CYS A 441 10.16 -2.14 2.11
N GLY A 442 9.78 -0.90 1.77
CA GLY A 442 10.68 0.16 1.33
C GLY A 442 11.35 -0.13 0.00
N GLN A 443 12.64 0.23 -0.11
CA GLN A 443 13.42 0.10 -1.34
C GLN A 443 14.38 -1.09 -1.31
N LEU A 444 14.82 -1.54 -2.48
CA LEU A 444 15.80 -2.61 -2.64
C LEU A 444 17.19 -2.15 -2.21
N ILE A 445 17.75 -2.81 -1.20
CA ILE A 445 19.11 -2.56 -0.73
C ILE A 445 20.09 -3.51 -1.43
N GLY A 446 19.75 -4.80 -1.48
CA GLY A 446 20.61 -5.82 -2.08
C GLY A 446 19.97 -7.20 -2.07
N ALA A 447 20.79 -8.23 -2.14
CA ALA A 447 20.40 -9.62 -2.02
C ALA A 447 21.14 -10.29 -0.86
N ASN A 448 20.47 -11.18 -0.13
CA ASN A 448 21.13 -11.99 0.88
C ASN A 448 22.05 -13.05 0.25
N GLN A 449 22.71 -13.85 1.09
CA GLN A 449 23.60 -14.93 0.64
C GLN A 449 22.91 -15.99 -0.24
N ASN A 450 21.58 -16.13 -0.10
CA ASN A 450 20.77 -17.04 -0.91
C ASN A 450 20.29 -16.41 -2.24
N GLY A 451 20.75 -15.20 -2.57
CA GLY A 451 20.32 -14.46 -3.76
C GLY A 451 18.90 -13.92 -3.69
N GLN A 452 18.26 -13.91 -2.51
CA GLN A 452 16.91 -13.37 -2.33
C GLN A 452 16.99 -11.86 -2.10
N ALA A 453 16.07 -11.11 -2.72
CA ALA A 453 16.04 -9.66 -2.61
C ALA A 453 15.71 -9.22 -1.18
N VAL A 454 16.48 -8.26 -0.66
CA VAL A 454 16.28 -7.66 0.66
C VAL A 454 15.99 -6.17 0.48
N THR A 455 14.84 -5.75 1.00
CA THR A 455 14.35 -4.38 0.93
C THR A 455 14.23 -3.78 2.34
N MET A 456 14.36 -2.47 2.45
CA MET A 456 14.19 -1.75 3.70
C MET A 456 13.68 -0.33 3.46
N ALA A 457 12.85 0.18 4.37
CA ALA A 457 12.39 1.56 4.33
C ALA A 457 13.46 2.49 4.91
N LEU A 458 14.01 3.36 4.06
CA LEU A 458 15.00 4.37 4.46
C LEU A 458 14.36 5.71 4.83
N PHE A 459 13.12 5.95 4.42
CA PHE A 459 12.37 7.19 4.66
C PHE A 459 10.88 6.92 4.82
N GLY A 460 10.13 7.93 5.28
CA GLY A 460 8.67 7.83 5.46
C GLY A 460 8.25 6.90 6.60
N VAL A 461 9.21 6.57 7.47
CA VAL A 461 9.01 5.79 8.68
C VAL A 461 8.65 6.75 9.81
N ALA A 462 7.39 6.79 10.20
CA ALA A 462 6.98 7.57 11.38
C ALA A 462 7.46 6.83 12.63
N THR A 463 8.48 7.36 13.29
CA THR A 463 8.86 6.96 14.64
C THR A 463 7.89 7.58 15.64
N SER A 464 7.61 6.90 16.75
CA SER A 464 6.76 7.45 17.82
C SER A 464 7.42 8.65 18.52
N SER A 465 8.75 8.78 18.42
CA SER A 465 9.46 10.01 18.74
C SER A 465 9.33 10.97 17.55
N GLN A 466 8.99 12.22 17.82
CA GLN A 466 9.00 13.32 16.82
C GLN A 466 10.42 13.67 16.33
N GLN A 467 11.31 12.67 16.23
CA GLN A 467 12.70 12.85 15.84
C GLN A 467 12.84 12.53 14.34
N SER A 468 13.65 13.31 13.63
CA SER A 468 14.02 13.00 12.25
C SER A 468 14.75 11.66 12.18
N THR A 469 14.42 10.84 11.18
CA THR A 469 15.15 9.61 10.86
C THR A 469 16.57 9.98 10.40
N ASN A 470 17.59 9.37 11.01
CA ASN A 470 18.98 9.54 10.62
C ASN A 470 19.53 8.28 9.96
N VAL A 471 19.88 8.39 8.69
CA VAL A 471 20.53 7.32 7.91
C VAL A 471 21.95 7.77 7.55
N GLU A 472 22.90 6.86 7.66
CA GLU A 472 24.28 7.09 7.23
C GLU A 472 24.65 6.14 6.10
N ILE A 473 25.31 6.65 5.08
CA ILE A 473 25.83 5.88 3.95
C ILE A 473 27.34 6.10 3.92
N ILE A 474 28.09 5.07 4.29
CA ILE A 474 29.55 5.06 4.27
C ILE A 474 29.99 4.30 3.03
N SER A 475 30.25 5.01 1.94
CA SER A 475 30.46 4.39 0.64
C SER A 475 31.12 5.30 -0.37
N GLU A 476 31.45 4.71 -1.51
CA GLU A 476 31.69 5.49 -2.72
C GLU A 476 30.41 6.22 -3.15
N ILE A 477 30.56 7.36 -3.84
CA ILE A 477 29.42 8.22 -4.19
C ILE A 477 28.40 7.51 -5.09
N GLN A 478 28.81 6.58 -5.94
CA GLN A 478 27.91 5.88 -6.84
C GLN A 478 26.90 5.02 -6.08
N PHE A 479 27.30 4.42 -4.95
CA PHE A 479 26.36 3.68 -4.10
C PHE A 479 25.35 4.63 -3.45
N ALA A 480 25.80 5.78 -2.93
CA ALA A 480 24.90 6.79 -2.38
C ALA A 480 23.89 7.30 -3.42
N GLN A 481 24.33 7.54 -4.66
CA GLN A 481 23.45 7.91 -5.77
C GLN A 481 22.45 6.81 -6.10
N GLN A 482 22.85 5.53 -6.05
CA GLN A 482 21.95 4.40 -6.23
C GLN A 482 20.89 4.32 -5.15
N VAL A 483 21.27 4.49 -3.90
CA VAL A 483 20.34 4.52 -2.76
C VAL A 483 19.34 5.67 -2.94
N VAL A 484 19.80 6.85 -3.35
CA VAL A 484 18.95 8.01 -3.62
C VAL A 484 18.02 7.77 -4.81
N LEU A 485 18.50 7.24 -5.93
CA LEU A 485 17.65 6.96 -7.10
C LEU A 485 16.52 6.01 -6.73
N ARG A 486 16.83 4.93 -6.01
CA ARG A 486 15.82 3.97 -5.55
C ARG A 486 14.82 4.61 -4.59
N ALA A 487 15.27 5.52 -3.73
CA ALA A 487 14.37 6.31 -2.88
C ALA A 487 13.40 7.14 -3.72
N LEU A 488 13.88 7.81 -4.78
CA LEU A 488 13.03 8.55 -5.71
C LEU A 488 11.97 7.65 -6.36
N CYS A 489 12.36 6.45 -6.78
CA CYS A 489 11.45 5.47 -7.40
C CYS A 489 10.31 5.05 -6.48
N VAL A 490 10.57 4.96 -5.17
CA VAL A 490 9.55 4.57 -4.18
C VAL A 490 8.78 5.75 -3.59
N GLY A 491 9.11 6.99 -3.99
CA GLY A 491 8.34 8.20 -3.65
C GLY A 491 9.06 9.26 -2.83
N ALA A 492 10.37 9.15 -2.65
CA ALA A 492 11.14 10.22 -2.00
C ALA A 492 11.14 11.47 -2.89
N ARG A 493 11.13 12.63 -2.22
CA ARG A 493 11.46 13.93 -2.77
C ARG A 493 12.73 14.35 -2.06
N VAL A 494 13.83 14.38 -2.81
CA VAL A 494 15.19 14.48 -2.28
C VAL A 494 15.79 15.87 -2.57
N LEU A 495 16.28 16.51 -1.51
CA LEU A 495 17.14 17.68 -1.60
C LEU A 495 18.57 17.28 -1.24
N VAL A 496 19.53 17.57 -2.12
CA VAL A 496 20.95 17.26 -1.92
C VAL A 496 21.71 18.53 -1.56
N HIS A 497 22.32 18.52 -0.38
CA HIS A 497 23.35 19.47 0.06
C HIS A 497 24.71 18.82 -0.12
N THR A 498 25.59 19.42 -0.92
CA THR A 498 26.89 18.82 -1.24
C THR A 498 27.95 19.89 -1.48
N ASN A 499 29.20 19.61 -1.10
CA ASN A 499 30.37 20.40 -1.48
C ASN A 499 30.95 19.99 -2.85
N ARG A 500 30.42 18.92 -3.47
CA ARG A 500 30.85 18.35 -4.76
C ARG A 500 29.69 18.25 -5.77
N PRO A 501 29.06 19.38 -6.15
CA PRO A 501 27.86 19.38 -6.99
C PRO A 501 28.03 18.71 -8.36
N GLN A 502 29.24 18.76 -8.92
CA GLN A 502 29.57 18.12 -10.20
C GLN A 502 29.26 16.61 -10.20
N ALA A 503 29.44 15.94 -9.07
CA ALA A 503 29.19 14.50 -8.96
C ALA A 503 27.69 14.16 -9.07
N TRP A 504 26.81 15.04 -8.58
CA TRP A 504 25.35 14.84 -8.59
C TRP A 504 24.66 15.40 -9.83
N GLN A 505 25.30 16.34 -10.54
CA GLN A 505 24.72 17.05 -11.68
C GLN A 505 24.23 16.11 -12.78
N GLY A 506 24.97 15.03 -13.05
CA GLY A 506 24.58 13.99 -14.01
C GLY A 506 23.22 13.38 -13.65
N MET A 507 23.02 12.98 -12.39
CA MET A 507 21.76 12.41 -11.95
C MET A 507 20.60 13.39 -11.98
N VAL A 508 20.80 14.64 -11.56
CA VAL A 508 19.77 15.68 -11.63
C VAL A 508 19.32 15.90 -13.07
N SER A 509 20.26 15.92 -14.02
CA SER A 509 19.97 16.11 -15.44
C SER A 509 19.14 14.97 -16.04
N VAL A 510 19.40 13.72 -15.64
CA VAL A 510 18.69 12.54 -16.16
C VAL A 510 17.33 12.37 -15.50
N VAL A 511 17.21 12.63 -14.20
CA VAL A 511 15.91 12.61 -13.48
C VAL A 511 14.99 13.71 -13.99
N ASN A 512 15.55 14.88 -14.34
CA ASN A 512 14.87 16.01 -14.97
C ASN A 512 13.53 16.40 -14.30
N SER A 513 13.48 16.39 -12.97
CA SER A 513 12.30 16.74 -12.19
C SER A 513 12.70 17.44 -10.92
N ARG A 514 12.53 18.77 -10.89
CA ARG A 514 12.87 19.61 -9.72
C ARG A 514 12.05 19.26 -8.47
N LYS A 515 10.85 18.69 -8.66
CA LYS A 515 9.99 18.24 -7.56
C LYS A 515 10.45 16.92 -6.94
N ALA A 516 11.20 16.11 -7.69
CA ALA A 516 11.68 14.82 -7.23
C ALA A 516 13.10 14.91 -6.67
N LEU A 517 14.02 15.56 -7.40
CA LEU A 517 15.41 15.69 -7.02
C LEU A 517 15.91 17.11 -7.30
N TRP A 518 16.51 17.72 -6.29
CA TRP A 518 17.09 19.06 -6.40
C TRP A 518 18.46 19.14 -5.72
N LEU A 519 19.35 19.95 -6.29
CA LEU A 519 20.62 20.31 -5.69
C LEU A 519 20.47 21.69 -5.04
N ALA A 520 20.75 21.79 -3.74
CA ALA A 520 20.82 23.08 -3.08
C ALA A 520 21.90 23.93 -3.78
N GLY A 521 21.54 25.14 -4.22
CA GLY A 521 22.55 26.14 -4.59
C GLY A 521 23.45 26.44 -3.39
N GLY A 522 24.65 26.96 -3.61
CA GLY A 522 25.58 27.33 -2.52
C GLY A 522 24.94 28.18 -1.42
N GLN A 523 25.63 28.39 -0.29
CA GLN A 523 25.06 28.82 1.02
C GLN A 523 23.88 29.83 0.99
N ALA A 524 23.86 30.80 0.08
CA ALA A 524 22.75 31.74 -0.12
C ALA A 524 21.39 31.11 -0.55
N ALA A 525 21.35 29.87 -1.06
CA ALA A 525 20.11 29.16 -1.39
C ALA A 525 19.62 28.25 -0.24
N ALA A 526 20.49 27.89 0.71
CA ALA A 526 20.13 27.12 1.90
C ALA A 526 19.22 27.93 2.84
N GLU A 527 19.46 29.23 2.97
CA GLU A 527 18.62 30.14 3.77
C GLU A 527 17.21 30.30 3.20
N ARG A 528 17.04 30.31 1.87
CA ARG A 528 15.73 30.33 1.19
C ARG A 528 15.00 28.98 1.20
N SER A 529 15.74 27.88 1.40
CA SER A 529 15.18 26.51 1.50
C SER A 529 14.63 26.16 2.90
N SER A 530 14.89 26.98 3.92
CA SER A 530 14.32 26.80 5.26
C SER A 530 12.77 26.82 5.27
N THR A 531 12.16 27.52 4.30
CA THR A 531 10.71 27.47 4.02
C THR A 531 10.27 26.33 3.09
N SER A 532 11.21 25.71 2.35
CA SER A 532 10.98 24.62 1.38
C SER A 532 11.12 23.22 1.96
N GLY A 533 11.47 23.06 3.24
CA GLY A 533 11.54 21.75 3.92
C GLY A 533 10.23 20.95 3.91
N ARG A 534 9.09 21.59 3.58
CA ARG A 534 7.80 20.91 3.35
C ARG A 534 7.69 20.20 1.99
N GLU A 535 8.52 20.60 1.01
CA GLU A 535 8.49 20.04 -0.34
C GLU A 535 9.37 18.81 -0.52
N PHE A 536 10.37 18.60 0.34
CA PHE A 536 11.28 17.46 0.30
C PHE A 536 11.19 16.67 1.60
N ASN A 537 10.97 15.36 1.51
CA ASN A 537 10.87 14.49 2.70
C ASN A 537 12.18 13.74 2.98
N VAL A 538 13.19 13.91 2.12
CA VAL A 538 14.54 13.36 2.30
C VAL A 538 15.56 14.47 2.03
N MET A 539 16.50 14.64 2.95
CA MET A 539 17.64 15.55 2.81
C MET A 539 18.93 14.76 2.82
N VAL A 540 19.75 14.92 1.79
CA VAL A 540 21.05 14.26 1.66
C VAL A 540 22.14 15.28 1.93
N PHE A 541 23.02 14.99 2.89
CA PHE A 541 24.19 15.78 3.21
C PHE A 541 25.43 15.01 2.79
N ASP A 542 26.13 15.51 1.77
CA ASP A 542 27.28 14.88 1.16
C ASP A 542 28.53 15.77 1.30
N GLY A 543 29.43 15.41 2.22
CA GLY A 543 30.64 16.19 2.50
C GLY A 543 30.38 17.56 3.16
N VAL A 544 29.17 17.75 3.71
CA VAL A 544 28.75 18.99 4.40
C VAL A 544 28.11 18.65 5.74
N ASP A 545 28.23 19.57 6.70
CA ASP A 545 27.59 19.39 8.00
C ASP A 545 26.07 19.47 7.92
N VAL A 546 25.41 18.71 8.80
CA VAL A 546 23.95 18.72 8.90
C VAL A 546 23.51 20.01 9.55
N GLN A 547 22.92 20.90 8.76
CA GLN A 547 22.38 22.19 9.22
C GLN A 547 20.85 22.14 9.23
N MET A 548 20.25 21.28 10.06
CA MET A 548 18.78 21.21 10.21
C MET A 548 18.36 20.75 11.59
N HIS A 549 17.30 21.39 12.08
CA HIS A 549 16.51 20.98 13.24
C HIS A 549 15.04 20.95 12.81
N GLY A 550 14.44 19.77 12.73
CA GLY A 550 13.03 19.61 12.35
C GLY A 550 12.57 18.18 12.60
N SER A 551 11.28 18.02 12.88
CA SER A 551 10.61 16.72 13.01
C SER A 551 10.04 16.30 11.65
N GLU A 552 10.00 14.99 11.35
CA GLU A 552 9.36 14.37 10.17
C GLU A 552 10.14 14.37 8.83
N ILE A 553 11.44 14.61 8.82
CA ILE A 553 12.28 14.50 7.60
C ILE A 553 13.30 13.38 7.79
N THR A 554 13.63 12.67 6.72
CA THR A 554 14.75 11.72 6.71
C THR A 554 16.04 12.44 6.32
N VAL A 555 17.03 12.40 7.20
CA VAL A 555 18.37 12.92 6.96
C VAL A 555 19.30 11.77 6.57
N ILE A 556 19.88 11.86 5.38
CA ILE A 556 20.88 10.90 4.88
C ILE A 556 22.24 11.59 4.88
N ARG A 557 23.21 11.06 5.62
CA ARG A 557 24.60 11.55 5.63
C ARG A 557 25.46 10.63 4.77
N VAL A 558 26.19 11.19 3.82
CA VAL A 558 27.11 10.44 2.95
C VAL A 558 28.54 10.71 3.42
N LYS A 559 29.24 9.64 3.82
CA LYS A 559 30.64 9.66 4.24
C LYS A 559 31.51 8.82 3.30
N PRO A 560 32.79 9.16 3.12
CA PRO A 560 33.70 8.37 2.28
C PRO A 560 33.95 6.98 2.88
N PRO A 561 34.35 5.99 2.07
CA PRO A 561 34.71 4.65 2.55
C PRO A 561 35.79 4.71 3.64
N GLY A 562 35.67 3.82 4.63
CA GLY A 562 36.60 3.77 5.77
C GLY A 562 36.31 4.76 6.90
N SER A 563 35.31 5.63 6.75
CA SER A 563 34.83 6.46 7.87
C SER A 563 34.16 5.62 8.95
N GLU A 564 34.24 6.08 10.21
CA GLU A 564 33.52 5.46 11.32
C GLU A 564 32.03 5.86 11.32
N LYS A 565 31.19 4.89 11.68
CA LYS A 565 29.75 5.09 11.91
C LYS A 565 29.55 6.04 13.08
N THR A 566 28.69 7.04 12.93
CA THR A 566 28.27 7.88 14.06
C THR A 566 27.36 7.07 15.00
N PRO A 567 27.61 7.07 16.33
CA PRO A 567 26.84 6.25 17.27
C PRO A 567 25.34 6.51 17.28
N GLU A 568 24.92 7.77 17.08
CA GLU A 568 23.53 8.25 17.17
C GLU A 568 22.69 8.02 15.90
N VAL A 569 23.14 7.18 14.98
CA VAL A 569 22.45 6.95 13.70
C VAL A 569 21.57 5.71 13.79
N ASP A 570 20.29 5.88 13.41
CA ASP A 570 19.28 4.82 13.41
C ASP A 570 19.64 3.65 12.48
N LEU A 571 20.24 3.98 11.33
CA LEU A 571 20.61 3.02 10.29
C LEU A 571 21.88 3.44 9.56
N ALA A 572 22.85 2.53 9.42
CA ALA A 572 24.03 2.73 8.58
C ALA A 572 24.13 1.68 7.46
N LEU A 573 24.45 2.15 6.25
CA LEU A 573 24.81 1.33 5.09
C LEU A 573 26.30 1.51 4.82
N VAL A 574 27.10 0.47 5.02
CA VAL A 574 28.56 0.51 4.93
C VAL A 574 29.02 -0.37 3.78
N GLN A 575 29.50 0.24 2.70
CA GLN A 575 30.06 -0.49 1.56
C GLN A 575 31.44 -1.03 1.93
N ASN A 576 31.70 -2.30 1.61
CA ASN A 576 33.00 -2.91 1.84
C ASN A 576 34.04 -2.37 0.83
N PRO A 577 35.13 -1.70 1.25
CA PRO A 577 36.14 -1.16 0.34
C PRO A 577 36.89 -2.25 -0.45
N GLN A 578 37.08 -3.43 0.14
CA GLN A 578 37.78 -4.57 -0.48
C GLN A 578 36.86 -5.36 -1.42
N SER A 579 35.55 -5.25 -1.23
CA SER A 579 34.54 -5.92 -2.06
C SER A 579 33.38 -4.95 -2.30
N PRO A 580 33.50 -4.00 -3.26
CA PRO A 580 32.49 -2.96 -3.48
C PRO A 580 31.10 -3.48 -3.84
N GLY A 581 30.98 -4.77 -4.19
CA GLY A 581 29.71 -5.47 -4.39
C GLY A 581 29.02 -5.90 -3.10
N GLN A 582 29.58 -5.62 -1.91
CA GLN A 582 29.00 -5.96 -0.62
C GLN A 582 28.70 -4.70 0.20
N VAL A 583 27.53 -4.70 0.84
CA VAL A 583 27.09 -3.65 1.75
C VAL A 583 26.66 -4.29 3.06
N LYS A 584 27.25 -3.81 4.14
CA LYS A 584 26.84 -4.12 5.50
C LYS A 584 25.75 -3.16 5.93
N VAL A 585 24.66 -3.70 6.46
CA VAL A 585 23.53 -2.95 7.01
C VAL A 585 23.59 -3.06 8.52
N ILE A 586 23.59 -1.92 9.21
CA ILE A 586 23.66 -1.84 10.67
C ILE A 586 22.45 -1.06 11.16
N THR A 587 21.52 -1.70 11.84
CA THR A 587 20.43 -1.07 12.61
C THR A 587 20.75 -1.14 14.10
N GLU A 588 19.86 -0.63 14.96
CA GLU A 588 19.99 -0.76 16.42
C GLU A 588 20.08 -2.23 16.87
N ASP A 589 19.21 -3.09 16.33
CA ASP A 589 19.07 -4.49 16.79
C ASP A 589 19.84 -5.51 15.96
N LYS A 590 20.25 -5.18 14.73
CA LYS A 590 20.71 -6.17 13.74
C LYS A 590 21.86 -5.63 12.88
N GLU A 591 22.83 -6.51 12.63
CA GLU A 591 23.87 -6.30 11.61
C GLU A 591 23.86 -7.48 10.63
N PHE A 592 23.86 -7.19 9.34
CA PHE A 592 23.92 -8.23 8.30
C PHE A 592 24.54 -7.70 7.01
N VAL A 593 25.07 -8.60 6.19
CA VAL A 593 25.74 -8.27 4.92
C VAL A 593 24.86 -8.67 3.74
N LEU A 594 24.76 -7.77 2.77
CA LEU A 594 24.05 -7.95 1.52
C LEU A 594 25.00 -7.82 0.33
N ASN A 595 24.71 -8.57 -0.72
CA ASN A 595 25.30 -8.37 -2.03
C ASN A 595 24.53 -7.28 -2.78
N MET A 596 25.21 -6.28 -3.31
CA MET A 596 24.62 -5.23 -4.09
C MET A 596 24.02 -5.77 -5.39
N VAL A 597 22.81 -5.33 -5.70
CA VAL A 597 22.18 -5.56 -7.00
C VAL A 597 22.43 -4.30 -7.81
N ASN A 598 23.29 -4.36 -8.83
CA ASN A 598 23.61 -3.21 -9.68
C ASN A 598 23.27 -3.51 -11.16
N PRO A 599 22.00 -3.33 -11.56
CA PRO A 599 21.59 -3.57 -12.93
C PRO A 599 22.16 -2.49 -13.85
N ARG A 600 22.70 -2.90 -15.00
CA ARG A 600 23.36 -2.00 -15.98
C ARG A 600 22.48 -0.82 -16.40
N GLU A 601 21.15 -1.00 -16.36
CA GLU A 601 20.16 0.02 -16.71
C GLU A 601 20.14 1.21 -15.73
N GLU A 602 20.54 1.03 -14.47
CA GLU A 602 20.64 2.13 -13.48
C GLU A 602 21.86 3.03 -13.76
N LEU A 603 22.94 2.51 -14.36
CA LEU A 603 24.20 3.25 -14.59
C LEU A 603 24.04 4.52 -15.43
N ARG A 604 23.00 4.58 -16.28
CA ARG A 604 22.69 5.76 -17.08
C ARG A 604 22.30 6.98 -16.23
N PHE A 605 21.79 6.76 -15.03
CA PHE A 605 21.36 7.83 -14.12
C PHE A 605 22.54 8.45 -13.35
N TYR A 606 23.72 7.84 -13.37
CA TYR A 606 24.91 8.35 -12.66
C TYR A 606 26.03 8.78 -13.62
N GLY A 607 25.70 9.02 -14.90
CA GLY A 607 26.61 9.62 -15.89
C GLY A 607 27.50 8.67 -16.69
N GLN A 608 27.35 7.34 -16.58
CA GLN A 608 28.21 6.37 -17.28
C GLN A 608 27.63 5.78 -18.58
N GLY A 609 26.49 6.28 -19.06
CA GLY A 609 25.82 5.78 -20.28
C GLY A 609 26.52 6.11 -21.62
N ARG A 610 27.71 6.72 -21.61
CA ARG A 610 28.54 6.97 -22.81
C ARG A 610 29.97 6.48 -22.56
N GLN A 611 30.15 5.17 -22.43
CA GLN A 611 31.42 4.57 -22.86
C GLN A 611 31.16 3.94 -24.22
N SER A 612 31.66 4.59 -25.27
CA SER A 612 31.87 3.95 -26.57
C SER A 612 32.62 2.63 -26.33
N PRO A 613 32.38 1.55 -27.11
CA PRO A 613 33.21 0.35 -27.01
C PRO A 613 34.67 0.77 -27.12
N PRO A 614 35.60 0.16 -26.37
CA PRO A 614 37.01 0.51 -26.50
C PRO A 614 37.41 0.33 -27.96
N GLN A 615 37.73 1.44 -28.62
CA GLN A 615 38.46 1.38 -29.88
C GLN A 615 39.76 0.66 -29.55
N GLN A 616 39.85 -0.61 -29.94
CA GLN A 616 41.11 -1.32 -29.96
C GLN A 616 42.07 -0.45 -30.77
N ALA A 617 43.11 0.03 -30.10
CA ALA A 617 44.22 0.67 -30.76
C ALA A 617 44.84 -0.36 -31.70
N VAL A 618 44.56 -0.22 -32.99
CA VAL A 618 45.23 -1.00 -34.03
C VAL A 618 46.66 -0.49 -34.06
N ALA A 619 47.56 -1.25 -33.46
CA ALA A 619 48.99 -1.08 -33.63
C ALA A 619 49.32 -1.30 -35.12
N SER A 620 49.71 -0.22 -35.78
CA SER A 620 50.29 -0.26 -37.12
C SER A 620 51.67 -0.93 -37.05
N GLY A 621 51.76 -2.16 -37.55
CA GLY A 621 53.00 -2.88 -37.88
C GLY A 621 52.92 -3.42 -39.32
N PRO A 622 54.03 -3.46 -40.07
CA PRO A 622 53.99 -3.39 -41.52
C PRO A 622 53.98 -4.76 -42.23
N GLY A 623 53.35 -4.77 -43.41
CA GLY A 623 53.75 -5.62 -44.55
C GLY A 623 53.19 -7.04 -44.58
N GLY A 624 52.44 -7.36 -45.64
CA GLY A 624 52.10 -8.75 -45.96
C GLY A 624 50.90 -8.88 -46.88
N SER A 625 51.16 -8.94 -48.17
CA SER A 625 50.26 -9.22 -49.29
C SER A 625 49.41 -10.48 -49.14
N GLY A 626 48.13 -10.42 -49.52
CA GLY A 626 47.29 -11.62 -49.75
C GLY A 626 45.86 -11.30 -50.20
N LEU A 627 45.49 -11.80 -51.38
CA LEU A 627 44.22 -11.67 -52.11
C LEU A 627 42.96 -12.19 -51.35
N PRO A 628 41.73 -11.81 -51.77
CA PRO A 628 40.50 -11.99 -50.99
C PRO A 628 39.75 -13.30 -51.31
N PRO A 629 38.91 -13.82 -50.40
CA PRO A 629 37.80 -14.70 -50.76
C PRO A 629 36.41 -14.02 -50.63
N ARG A 630 35.53 -14.49 -51.51
CA ARG A 630 34.14 -14.09 -51.82
C ARG A 630 33.12 -14.15 -50.65
N PRO A 631 31.96 -13.46 -50.78
CA PRO A 631 30.94 -13.37 -49.76
C PRO A 631 29.97 -14.58 -49.74
N ALA A 632 29.57 -15.01 -48.54
CA ALA A 632 28.51 -16.00 -48.32
C ALA A 632 27.24 -15.35 -47.73
N SER A 633 26.19 -15.36 -48.56
CA SER A 633 24.75 -15.49 -48.26
C SER A 633 24.18 -15.07 -46.89
N ALA A 634 23.38 -13.98 -46.92
CA ALA A 634 22.38 -13.65 -45.91
C ALA A 634 21.13 -14.54 -46.03
N ARG A 635 20.60 -15.01 -44.90
CA ARG A 635 19.25 -15.59 -44.78
C ARG A 635 18.30 -14.61 -44.06
N PRO A 636 16.98 -14.59 -44.37
CA PRO A 636 16.08 -13.48 -44.06
C PRO A 636 15.24 -13.70 -42.78
N ALA A 637 14.72 -12.59 -42.25
CA ALA A 637 13.79 -12.53 -41.11
C ALA A 637 12.32 -12.84 -41.52
N PRO A 638 11.45 -13.32 -40.61
CA PRO A 638 10.09 -13.74 -40.94
C PRO A 638 9.08 -12.58 -41.00
N GLY A 639 8.15 -12.64 -41.97
CA GLY A 639 7.13 -11.63 -42.25
C GLY A 639 5.82 -11.75 -41.47
N LEU A 640 5.06 -10.64 -41.45
CA LEU A 640 3.65 -10.56 -41.05
C LEU A 640 2.73 -10.61 -42.29
N PRO A 641 1.47 -11.09 -42.16
CA PRO A 641 0.53 -11.26 -43.27
C PRO A 641 -0.22 -9.98 -43.67
N PRO A 642 -0.70 -9.85 -44.92
CA PRO A 642 -1.36 -8.65 -45.43
C PRO A 642 -2.89 -8.66 -45.26
N GLY A 643 -3.47 -7.47 -45.10
CA GLY A 643 -4.91 -7.20 -45.22
C GLY A 643 -5.27 -6.63 -46.61
N PRO A 644 -6.54 -6.75 -47.06
CA PRO A 644 -6.95 -6.50 -48.44
C PRO A 644 -7.20 -5.01 -48.75
N GLY A 645 -6.96 -4.64 -50.01
CA GLY A 645 -6.94 -3.26 -50.49
C GLY A 645 -8.26 -2.71 -51.06
N GLY A 646 -8.22 -1.40 -51.32
CA GLY A 646 -9.24 -0.57 -52.00
C GLY A 646 -8.75 0.89 -52.10
N PRO A 647 -9.17 1.70 -53.09
CA PRO A 647 -8.25 2.41 -53.98
C PRO A 647 -7.95 3.90 -53.64
N ARG A 648 -6.79 4.38 -54.13
CA ARG A 648 -6.38 5.79 -54.20
C ARG A 648 -6.97 6.49 -55.44
N PRO A 649 -7.13 7.82 -55.39
CA PRO A 649 -6.82 8.68 -56.53
C PRO A 649 -5.80 9.78 -56.22
N ALA A 650 -5.43 10.53 -57.27
CA ALA A 650 -4.15 11.15 -57.55
C ALA A 650 -4.00 12.66 -57.20
N MET A 651 -2.72 13.07 -57.11
CA MET A 651 -2.08 14.34 -57.54
C MET A 651 -2.55 15.73 -57.04
N GLY A 652 -1.74 16.31 -56.13
CA GLY A 652 -1.01 17.61 -56.23
C GLY A 652 -1.77 18.96 -56.16
N PRO A 653 -1.09 20.13 -56.05
CA PRO A 653 0.28 20.43 -55.59
C PRO A 653 0.34 21.41 -54.39
N GLY A 654 1.53 21.61 -53.80
CA GLY A 654 1.78 22.47 -52.62
C GLY A 654 1.82 23.98 -52.88
N PRO A 655 2.15 24.79 -51.84
CA PRO A 655 3.33 25.66 -51.96
C PRO A 655 4.18 25.87 -50.68
N VAL A 656 5.51 25.87 -50.91
CA VAL A 656 6.66 26.69 -50.46
C VAL A 656 6.56 27.62 -49.22
N PRO A 657 7.64 27.75 -48.39
CA PRO A 657 7.70 28.55 -47.16
C PRO A 657 8.22 29.99 -47.38
N GLN A 658 7.85 30.93 -46.50
CA GLN A 658 8.39 32.30 -46.49
C GLN A 658 9.36 32.56 -45.33
N ARG A 659 10.50 33.18 -45.67
CA ARG A 659 11.51 33.79 -44.79
C ARG A 659 11.33 35.34 -44.79
N PRO A 660 11.97 36.07 -43.86
CA PRO A 660 11.59 37.43 -43.42
C PRO A 660 12.14 38.54 -44.31
N PRO A 661 11.84 39.81 -44.01
CA PRO A 661 12.97 40.74 -43.99
C PRO A 661 12.90 42.00 -43.08
N PHE A 662 14.10 42.60 -42.93
CA PHE A 662 14.49 44.02 -42.74
C PHE A 662 14.44 44.74 -41.37
N GLY A 663 15.57 45.42 -41.09
CA GLY A 663 15.89 46.22 -39.90
C GLY A 663 15.91 47.75 -40.12
N PRO A 664 16.93 48.50 -39.61
CA PRO A 664 16.79 49.70 -38.77
C PRO A 664 16.97 51.05 -39.51
N PRO A 665 16.85 52.20 -38.81
CA PRO A 665 18.04 52.99 -38.37
C PRO A 665 17.82 53.62 -36.96
N GLY A 666 18.76 54.17 -36.17
CA GLY A 666 20.03 54.88 -36.38
C GLY A 666 19.90 56.29 -35.74
N GLY A 667 20.71 56.67 -34.74
CA GLY A 667 20.69 58.03 -34.17
C GLY A 667 21.45 58.32 -32.86
N THR A 668 22.79 58.43 -32.95
CA THR A 668 23.73 59.43 -32.35
C THR A 668 23.57 60.06 -30.95
N GLY A 669 24.69 60.06 -30.21
CA GLY A 669 25.20 61.14 -29.33
C GLY A 669 24.89 60.96 -27.83
N GLY A 670 25.79 61.11 -26.85
CA GLY A 670 27.12 61.69 -26.78
C GLY A 670 27.65 61.60 -25.33
N VAL A 671 28.92 61.95 -25.17
CA VAL A 671 29.81 61.77 -24.01
C VAL A 671 29.52 62.74 -22.85
N ASN A 672 29.64 62.30 -21.58
CA ASN A 672 30.50 62.91 -20.53
C ASN A 672 30.26 62.37 -19.09
N ARG A 673 31.37 62.02 -18.43
CA ARG A 673 31.61 62.05 -16.96
C ARG A 673 31.97 63.50 -16.56
N PRO A 674 32.00 63.97 -15.28
CA PRO A 674 32.79 63.35 -14.18
C PRO A 674 32.34 63.60 -12.69
N THR A 675 33.03 62.89 -11.77
CA THR A 675 33.45 63.24 -10.36
C THR A 675 32.45 63.48 -9.20
N GLY A 676 32.82 63.00 -7.99
CA GLY A 676 32.05 62.94 -6.71
C GLY A 676 32.06 64.22 -5.84
N PRO A 677 32.12 64.21 -4.48
CA PRO A 677 32.51 63.17 -3.48
C PRO A 677 31.54 62.98 -2.26
N GLY A 678 31.91 62.12 -1.28
CA GLY A 678 31.19 61.81 0.00
C GLY A 678 31.20 62.93 1.07
N PRO A 679 30.80 62.74 2.36
CA PRO A 679 31.41 61.79 3.32
C PRO A 679 30.56 61.21 4.52
N VAL A 680 31.09 60.13 5.15
CA VAL A 680 31.33 59.77 6.60
C VAL A 680 30.21 59.82 7.69
N GLY A 681 30.18 58.77 8.54
CA GLY A 681 29.27 58.48 9.70
C GLY A 681 29.51 59.28 11.02
N PRO A 682 29.15 58.80 12.24
CA PRO A 682 29.56 57.49 12.83
C PRO A 682 28.59 56.77 13.83
N ARG A 683 29.01 55.57 14.29
CA ARG A 683 28.60 54.74 15.47
C ARG A 683 29.34 55.24 16.77
N PRO A 684 29.33 54.65 18.01
CA PRO A 684 28.95 53.28 18.49
C PRO A 684 28.34 53.16 19.95
N ALA A 685 28.15 51.91 20.41
CA ALA A 685 28.50 51.33 21.75
C ALA A 685 27.39 50.81 22.70
N ALA A 686 27.62 49.59 23.22
CA ALA A 686 27.00 48.90 24.38
C ALA A 686 27.89 49.11 25.65
N PRO A 687 27.53 48.75 26.93
CA PRO A 687 27.39 47.35 27.41
C PRO A 687 26.49 47.12 28.69
N GLY A 688 26.34 45.84 29.14
CA GLY A 688 26.50 45.49 30.59
C GLY A 688 25.31 44.98 31.45
N SER A 689 25.31 43.66 31.72
CA SER A 689 25.12 42.94 33.02
C SER A 689 23.96 43.18 34.02
N GLY A 690 23.36 42.07 34.50
CA GLY A 690 23.31 41.78 35.96
C GLY A 690 21.95 41.66 36.69
N GLY A 691 21.52 40.42 36.97
CA GLY A 691 21.21 39.91 38.32
C GLY A 691 20.05 40.46 39.21
N ASN A 692 19.04 39.60 39.40
CA ASN A 692 18.43 39.14 40.67
C ASN A 692 17.47 40.01 41.55
N ARG A 693 16.29 39.39 41.78
CA ARG A 693 15.41 39.34 42.98
C ARG A 693 14.36 40.43 43.30
N SER A 694 13.15 39.91 43.51
CA SER A 694 11.81 40.39 43.96
C SER A 694 11.78 41.06 45.37
N PRO A 695 10.63 41.44 46.02
CA PRO A 695 9.18 41.21 45.74
C PRO A 695 8.18 42.36 46.13
N MET A 696 6.86 42.05 46.09
CA MET A 696 5.63 42.70 46.66
C MET A 696 4.76 43.62 45.77
N PRO A 697 3.44 43.77 46.04
CA PRO A 697 2.36 42.82 46.41
C PRO A 697 1.07 43.07 45.55
N PRO A 698 -0.10 42.43 45.79
CA PRO A 698 -1.10 42.15 44.75
C PRO A 698 -2.10 43.29 44.49
N GLN A 699 -2.56 43.42 43.23
CA GLN A 699 -3.76 44.18 42.88
C GLN A 699 -4.80 43.30 42.19
N ALA A 700 -6.05 43.53 42.59
CA ALA A 700 -7.26 42.81 42.24
C ALA A 700 -7.58 42.79 40.72
N PRO A 701 -8.33 41.78 40.25
CA PRO A 701 -8.54 41.55 38.82
C PRO A 701 -9.51 42.56 38.20
N ARG A 702 -9.10 43.18 37.09
CA ARG A 702 -9.98 43.89 36.14
C ARG A 702 -10.55 42.91 35.10
N PRO A 703 -11.78 43.13 34.62
CA PRO A 703 -12.46 42.21 33.72
C PRO A 703 -11.81 42.18 32.33
N SER A 704 -11.47 40.98 31.87
CA SER A 704 -10.98 40.72 30.51
C SER A 704 -12.11 40.82 29.50
N GLY A 705 -11.88 41.63 28.47
CA GLY A 705 -12.71 41.71 27.27
C GLY A 705 -12.71 40.41 26.43
N PRO A 706 -13.47 40.39 25.33
CA PRO A 706 -13.83 39.16 24.63
C PRO A 706 -12.62 38.48 23.99
N ALA A 707 -12.58 37.16 24.13
CA ALA A 707 -11.56 36.28 23.57
C ALA A 707 -11.51 36.35 22.03
N PRO A 708 -10.33 36.22 21.42
CA PRO A 708 -10.20 36.06 19.97
C PRO A 708 -10.83 34.73 19.54
N GLY A 709 -11.71 34.79 18.53
CA GLY A 709 -12.37 33.63 17.96
C GLY A 709 -11.40 32.60 17.38
N PRO A 710 -11.84 31.34 17.23
CA PRO A 710 -10.99 30.24 16.81
C PRO A 710 -10.47 30.44 15.38
N MET A 711 -9.15 30.37 15.25
CA MET A 711 -8.42 30.30 13.99
C MET A 711 -8.95 29.10 13.19
N GLY A 712 -9.59 29.38 12.04
CA GLY A 712 -10.11 28.35 11.14
C GLY A 712 -9.00 27.44 10.61
N PRO A 713 -9.31 26.17 10.28
CA PRO A 713 -8.31 25.24 9.80
C PRO A 713 -7.78 25.64 8.42
N ALA A 714 -6.45 25.59 8.27
CA ALA A 714 -5.76 25.80 7.00
C ALA A 714 -6.23 24.79 5.93
N PRO A 715 -6.42 25.22 4.66
CA PRO A 715 -6.88 24.33 3.61
C PRO A 715 -5.79 23.32 3.21
N GLY A 716 -6.07 22.03 3.39
CA GLY A 716 -5.26 20.93 2.91
C GLY A 716 -5.31 20.84 1.38
N GLN A 717 -4.22 21.20 0.71
CA GLN A 717 -4.01 20.93 -0.70
C GLN A 717 -3.40 19.53 -0.87
N SER A 718 -4.08 18.67 -1.62
CA SER A 718 -3.50 17.47 -2.22
C SER A 718 -2.41 17.89 -3.22
N PRO A 719 -1.26 17.21 -3.32
CA PRO A 719 -0.15 17.59 -4.21
C PRO A 719 -0.43 17.40 -5.72
N TYR A 720 -1.66 17.03 -6.10
CA TYR A 720 -2.08 16.87 -7.49
C TYR A 720 -3.36 17.67 -7.78
N GLY A 721 -3.20 18.91 -8.23
CA GLY A 721 -4.31 19.71 -8.78
C GLY A 721 -3.89 21.14 -9.07
N GLN A 722 -3.74 21.50 -10.34
CA GLN A 722 -3.78 22.90 -10.75
C GLN A 722 -5.24 23.39 -10.67
N PRO A 723 -5.51 24.58 -10.10
CA PRO A 723 -6.79 25.23 -10.31
C PRO A 723 -6.90 25.71 -11.77
N PRO A 724 -8.08 25.63 -12.42
CA PRO A 724 -8.26 26.16 -13.76
C PRO A 724 -8.14 27.70 -13.75
N GLN A 725 -7.39 28.24 -14.73
CA GLN A 725 -7.36 29.67 -14.98
C GLN A 725 -8.75 30.16 -15.43
N PRO A 726 -9.25 31.31 -14.94
CA PRO A 726 -10.47 31.90 -15.45
C PRO A 726 -10.22 32.48 -16.86
N GLY A 727 -10.94 31.97 -17.85
CA GLY A 727 -11.03 32.55 -19.19
C GLY A 727 -11.73 33.92 -19.19
N PRO A 728 -11.53 34.73 -20.24
CA PRO A 728 -11.94 36.13 -20.25
C PRO A 728 -13.47 36.28 -20.28
N ARG A 729 -13.97 37.19 -19.44
CA ARG A 729 -15.36 37.66 -19.45
C ARG A 729 -15.64 38.37 -20.78
N HIS A 730 -16.44 37.75 -21.64
CA HIS A 730 -17.16 38.51 -22.66
C HIS A 730 -18.30 39.28 -21.99
N THR A 731 -18.24 40.60 -22.12
CA THR A 731 -19.32 41.52 -21.81
C THR A 731 -19.96 41.98 -23.13
N LYS A 732 -21.27 42.23 -23.04
CA LYS A 732 -22.17 43.03 -23.91
C LYS A 732 -23.01 42.30 -24.96
N PRO A 733 -24.17 42.86 -25.34
CA PRO A 733 -24.88 44.03 -24.78
C PRO A 733 -25.97 43.68 -23.77
#